data_AF-A0A1E3R7C7-F1
#
_entry.id   AF-A0A1E3R7C7-F1
#
_cell.length_a   1.000
_cell.length_b   1.000
_cell.length_c   1.000
_cell.angle_alpha   90.00
_cell.angle_beta   90.00
_cell.angle_gamma   90.00
#
_symmetry.space_group_name_H-M   'P 1'
#
loop_
_entity.id
_entity.type
_entity.pdbx_description
1 polymer ?
#
loop_
_entity_poly.entity_id
_entity_poly.type
_entity_poly.pdbx_seq_one_letter_code
_entity_poly.pdbx_strand_id
1 'polypeptide(L)'
;ALEGIDDRLISLEHSRRLAEKALRDLPEGNAWLMIQINGDDQDDADRKAQEMIRHLEKTASISSKVFDDPVRKNEVWAAREAGLGATAYPPDGPDTHEGWEDAAVPPDRLGDYLRDFHKLLEQYGYGSASLYGHFGQGCVHTRIPFDLRTAEGIDRYRHFVEDAARLVVDYGGSLSGEHGDGQSRAEFLPIMFGERVVRAFEETKALFDPGNRMNPGKVVHPFRVTDNLRLGTSYLPLEPSTAFSYPEENHRFSKAANRCVGVGKCRGEEDGVMCPSYRATGEEEHSTRGRSRLLFEMLQGEVITDGWRSTEVRDALDLCLACKGCLSDCPVNVDMATYKAEFLHHHYSHRLRPMAHYSMGWLPLLARVAAVMPGPLNAAAHTAGVSTLLKKVGGIAEQRDIPTLASQRFSSEFHSSQPKSTSARRGKVVLWPDTFTNNFDTHIARDAVAVLAAAGFEVEVPKPAVCCGLTWISTGQLGVAKKVLHRTLRILRPALRSGTPVVVLEPSCAAVFRSDLTNLLYGDEDAHRLAHQTYTIGEALAKLAPEWSPPQHPAEAIVQPHCHQHAVLHYTDEKDLLESAGVSARVLDAGCCGLAGNFGFERGHYDVSVACAEYQLLPAVRGAGADTLVLADGFSCRTQIAQLSGRRAVHTVQALAAALR
;
A
#
# COMPACT_ATOMS: atom_id res chain seq x y z
N ALA A 1 -11.01 16.90 21.79
CA ALA A 1 -9.80 17.26 21.01
C ALA A 1 -10.09 18.51 20.19
N LEU A 2 -9.07 19.33 19.89
CA LEU A 2 -9.15 20.53 19.05
C LEU A 2 -7.99 20.49 18.04
N GLU A 3 -8.28 20.12 16.80
CA GLU A 3 -7.26 19.98 15.74
C GLU A 3 -7.44 21.01 14.64
N GLY A 4 -6.35 21.63 14.20
CA GLY A 4 -6.34 22.51 13.05
C GLY A 4 -5.88 21.80 11.78
N ILE A 5 -6.48 22.15 10.65
CA ILE A 5 -6.06 21.76 9.30
C ILE A 5 -6.28 22.92 8.32
N ASP A 6 -5.41 23.09 7.33
CA ASP A 6 -5.56 24.10 6.28
C ASP A 6 -6.06 23.52 4.95
N ASP A 7 -6.47 24.41 4.03
CA ASP A 7 -6.90 24.07 2.67
C ASP A 7 -5.84 23.33 1.88
N ARG A 8 -4.57 23.67 2.13
CA ARG A 8 -3.45 23.02 1.48
C ARG A 8 -3.40 21.54 1.84
N LEU A 9 -3.48 21.17 3.11
CA LEU A 9 -3.55 19.77 3.54
C LEU A 9 -4.71 19.05 2.86
N ILE A 10 -5.90 19.65 2.86
CA ILE A 10 -7.09 19.05 2.24
C ILE A 10 -6.91 18.86 0.73
N SER A 11 -6.27 19.81 0.04
CA SER A 11 -5.99 19.72 -1.40
C SER A 11 -4.93 18.66 -1.73
N LEU A 12 -3.98 18.44 -0.83
CA LEU A 12 -2.89 17.48 -0.94
C LEU A 12 -3.25 16.11 -0.38
N GLU A 13 -4.40 15.98 0.27
CA GLU A 13 -4.91 14.72 0.76
C GLU A 13 -5.20 13.83 -0.46
N HIS A 14 -4.21 13.02 -0.79
CA HIS A 14 -4.22 12.08 -1.90
C HIS A 14 -4.66 10.70 -1.43
N SER A 15 -5.25 10.57 -0.23
CA SER A 15 -5.89 9.32 0.18
C SER A 15 -7.23 9.24 -0.57
N ARG A 16 -7.10 8.92 -1.86
CA ARG A 16 -8.16 8.71 -2.87
C ARG A 16 -9.19 7.65 -2.47
N ARG A 17 -9.23 7.20 -1.22
CA ARG A 17 -9.93 5.99 -0.79
C ARG A 17 -10.63 6.09 0.57
N LEU A 18 -10.14 6.89 1.52
CA LEU A 18 -10.73 6.90 2.88
C LEU A 18 -11.53 8.16 3.18
N ALA A 19 -11.04 9.36 2.82
CA ALA A 19 -11.67 10.60 3.29
C ALA A 19 -12.38 11.45 2.22
N GLU A 20 -12.28 11.12 0.92
CA GLU A 20 -12.73 12.00 -0.18
C GLU A 20 -14.20 12.44 -0.05
N LYS A 21 -15.09 11.56 0.45
CA LYS A 21 -16.49 11.93 0.68
C LYS A 21 -16.65 12.83 1.91
N ALA A 22 -15.94 12.56 3.01
CA ALA A 22 -16.02 13.38 4.21
C ALA A 22 -15.38 14.77 4.02
N LEU A 23 -14.29 14.85 3.26
CA LEU A 23 -13.63 16.12 2.92
C LEU A 23 -14.51 17.04 2.07
N ARG A 24 -15.38 16.47 1.21
CA ARG A 24 -16.39 17.24 0.46
C ARG A 24 -17.48 17.84 1.34
N ASP A 25 -17.70 17.29 2.53
CA ASP A 25 -18.71 17.76 3.48
C ASP A 25 -18.17 18.86 4.41
N LEU A 26 -16.88 19.23 4.30
CA LEU A 26 -16.31 20.34 5.06
C LEU A 26 -16.98 21.67 4.67
N PRO A 27 -17.23 22.56 5.64
CA PRO A 27 -17.85 23.85 5.36
C PRO A 27 -16.91 24.77 4.57
N GLU A 28 -17.44 25.78 3.87
CA GLU A 28 -16.62 26.72 3.10
C GLU A 28 -15.59 27.45 4.00
N GLY A 29 -14.34 27.47 3.57
CA GLY A 29 -13.22 28.11 4.28
C GLY A 29 -11.86 27.69 3.72
N ASN A 30 -10.80 28.33 4.22
CA ASN A 30 -9.41 28.02 3.87
C ASN A 30 -8.64 27.35 5.02
N ALA A 31 -9.29 27.16 6.17
CA ALA A 31 -8.78 26.45 7.33
C ALA A 31 -9.95 26.00 8.19
N TRP A 32 -9.79 24.89 8.90
CA TRP A 32 -10.81 24.30 9.73
C TRP A 32 -10.26 23.93 11.09
N LEU A 33 -11.10 24.12 12.11
CA LEU A 33 -10.88 23.60 13.46
C LEU A 33 -11.83 22.42 13.67
N MET A 34 -11.27 21.22 13.77
CA MET A 34 -12.01 20.01 14.13
C MET A 34 -12.17 19.96 15.64
N ILE A 35 -13.39 19.72 16.11
CA ILE A 35 -13.74 19.70 17.53
C ILE A 35 -14.43 18.38 17.85
N GLN A 36 -13.84 17.61 18.76
CA GLN A 36 -14.49 16.44 19.34
C GLN A 36 -15.14 16.80 20.68
N ILE A 37 -16.46 16.60 20.73
CA ILE A 37 -17.29 16.76 21.92
C ILE A 37 -17.65 15.38 22.46
N ASN A 38 -17.45 15.17 23.76
CA ASN A 38 -17.88 13.97 24.46
C ASN A 38 -19.11 14.28 25.33
N GLY A 39 -19.99 13.30 25.47
CA GLY A 39 -21.18 13.35 26.32
C GLY A 39 -21.41 12.01 27.01
N ASP A 40 -22.34 11.98 27.96
CA ASP A 40 -22.75 10.73 28.62
C ASP A 40 -23.47 9.79 27.64
N ASP A 41 -24.14 10.38 26.64
CA ASP A 41 -24.74 9.72 25.48
C ASP A 41 -24.65 10.63 24.24
N GLN A 42 -25.16 10.14 23.10
CA GLN A 42 -25.14 10.86 21.82
C GLN A 42 -25.97 12.15 21.88
N ASP A 43 -27.13 12.14 22.56
CA ASP A 43 -28.01 13.30 22.67
C ASP A 43 -27.37 14.43 23.50
N ASP A 44 -26.67 14.07 24.58
CA ASP A 44 -25.89 15.02 25.38
C ASP A 44 -24.73 15.62 24.60
N ALA A 45 -23.98 14.80 23.84
CA ALA A 45 -22.90 15.27 22.99
C ALA A 45 -23.41 16.24 21.90
N ASP A 46 -24.52 15.90 21.24
CA ASP A 46 -25.13 16.72 20.20
C ASP A 46 -25.66 18.04 20.76
N ARG A 47 -26.32 18.02 21.93
CA ARG A 47 -26.76 19.24 22.61
C ARG A 47 -25.58 20.16 22.89
N LYS A 48 -24.49 19.64 23.47
CA LYS A 48 -23.27 20.40 23.78
C LYS A 48 -22.63 20.98 22.51
N ALA A 49 -22.53 20.20 21.43
CA ALA A 49 -22.02 20.66 20.15
C ALA A 49 -22.86 21.82 19.58
N GLN A 50 -24.19 21.68 19.61
CA GLN A 50 -25.12 22.71 19.12
C GLN A 50 -25.09 23.98 19.99
N GLU A 51 -24.93 23.86 21.31
CA GLU A 51 -24.75 25.01 22.21
C GLU A 51 -23.48 25.78 21.89
N MET A 52 -22.36 25.08 21.66
CA MET A 52 -21.09 25.67 21.26
C MET A 52 -21.20 26.40 19.91
N ILE A 53 -21.80 25.76 18.90
CA ILE A 53 -22.01 26.37 17.57
C ILE A 53 -22.82 27.66 17.69
N ARG A 54 -23.97 27.63 18.41
CA ARG A 54 -24.81 28.81 18.63
C ARG A 54 -24.09 29.94 19.38
N HIS A 55 -23.13 29.60 20.24
CA HIS A 55 -22.31 30.60 20.92
C HIS A 55 -21.31 31.24 19.95
N LEU A 56 -20.58 30.41 19.19
CA LEU A 56 -19.58 30.85 18.24
C LEU A 56 -20.17 31.70 17.10
N GLU A 57 -21.34 31.34 16.57
CA GLU A 57 -22.06 32.12 15.55
C GLU A 57 -22.44 33.54 16.04
N LYS A 58 -22.51 33.77 17.36
CA LYS A 58 -22.76 35.11 17.92
C LYS A 58 -21.48 35.94 18.05
N THR A 59 -20.33 35.30 18.17
CA THR A 59 -19.04 35.94 18.47
C THR A 59 -18.10 35.99 17.28
N ALA A 60 -18.30 35.15 16.28
CA ALA A 60 -17.47 35.02 15.09
C ALA A 60 -18.31 34.62 13.87
N SER A 61 -17.86 35.03 12.68
CA SER A 61 -18.43 34.57 11.42
C SER A 61 -17.86 33.20 11.09
N ILE A 62 -18.56 32.14 11.49
CA ILE A 62 -18.15 30.75 11.24
C ILE A 62 -19.15 30.03 10.34
N SER A 63 -18.64 29.09 9.56
CA SER A 63 -19.39 28.02 8.91
C SER A 63 -19.13 26.73 9.69
N SER A 64 -20.15 25.89 9.91
CA SER A 64 -20.00 24.69 10.74
C SER A 64 -20.70 23.48 10.13
N LYS A 65 -20.17 22.30 10.44
CA LYS A 65 -20.73 20.99 10.08
C LYS A 65 -20.56 20.04 11.26
N VAL A 66 -21.63 19.33 11.62
CA VAL A 66 -21.61 18.30 12.65
C VAL A 66 -21.63 16.93 11.99
N PHE A 67 -20.79 16.02 12.48
CA PHE A 67 -20.75 14.62 12.09
C PHE A 67 -21.11 13.78 13.31
N ASP A 68 -22.20 13.00 13.21
CA ASP A 68 -22.71 12.08 14.23
C ASP A 68 -22.44 10.61 13.87
N ASP A 69 -22.43 10.30 12.57
CA ASP A 69 -22.08 8.98 12.02
C ASP A 69 -20.62 8.56 12.37
N PRO A 70 -20.42 7.40 13.02
CA PRO A 70 -19.09 6.91 13.38
C PRO A 70 -18.13 6.71 12.20
N VAL A 71 -18.65 6.30 11.04
CA VAL A 71 -17.81 6.09 9.85
C VAL A 71 -17.29 7.44 9.37
N ARG A 72 -18.15 8.44 9.22
CA ARG A 72 -17.75 9.81 8.83
C ARG A 72 -16.78 10.44 9.82
N LYS A 73 -17.00 10.26 11.12
CA LYS A 73 -16.06 10.72 12.16
C LYS A 73 -14.66 10.15 11.91
N ASN A 74 -14.57 8.83 11.70
CA ASN A 74 -13.29 8.15 11.44
C ASN A 74 -12.64 8.61 10.13
N GLU A 75 -13.42 8.85 9.07
CA GLU A 75 -12.90 9.35 7.78
C GLU A 75 -12.22 10.73 7.93
N VAL A 76 -12.84 11.68 8.64
CA VAL A 76 -12.25 13.02 8.86
C VAL A 76 -11.01 12.93 9.75
N TRP A 77 -11.04 12.10 10.79
CA TRP A 77 -9.87 11.86 11.65
C TRP A 77 -8.69 11.25 10.89
N ALA A 78 -8.96 10.23 10.07
CA ALA A 78 -7.94 9.61 9.22
C ALA A 78 -7.29 10.62 8.26
N ALA A 79 -8.05 11.58 7.73
CA ALA A 79 -7.49 12.64 6.88
C ALA A 79 -6.50 13.54 7.63
N ARG A 80 -6.83 13.95 8.86
CA ARG A 80 -5.92 14.73 9.73
C ARG A 80 -4.68 13.93 10.13
N GLU A 81 -4.84 12.67 10.48
CA GLU A 81 -3.72 11.79 10.84
C GLU A 81 -2.78 11.50 9.66
N ALA A 82 -3.29 11.48 8.43
CA ALA A 82 -2.51 11.27 7.22
C ALA A 82 -1.65 12.48 6.80
N GLY A 83 -1.82 13.64 7.43
CA GLY A 83 -1.27 14.91 6.95
C GLY A 83 0.25 14.94 6.76
N LEU A 84 1.00 14.22 7.58
CA LEU A 84 2.45 14.13 7.44
C LEU A 84 2.87 13.51 6.10
N GLY A 85 2.24 12.41 5.69
CA GLY A 85 2.58 11.79 4.41
C GLY A 85 1.95 12.50 3.22
N ALA A 86 0.71 12.98 3.36
CA ALA A 86 -0.01 13.69 2.30
C ALA A 86 0.74 14.94 1.83
N THR A 87 1.36 15.68 2.75
CA THR A 87 2.04 16.95 2.45
C THR A 87 3.47 16.77 1.95
N ALA A 88 4.04 15.56 1.98
CA ALA A 88 5.45 15.30 1.66
C ALA A 88 5.82 15.51 0.18
N TYR A 89 4.92 15.13 -0.73
CA TYR A 89 5.16 15.13 -2.18
C TYR A 89 4.02 15.83 -2.93
N PRO A 90 3.90 17.16 -2.79
CA PRO A 90 2.85 17.91 -3.48
C PRO A 90 3.04 17.81 -5.01
N PRO A 91 1.98 17.60 -5.80
CA PRO A 91 2.08 17.39 -7.25
C PRO A 91 2.41 18.68 -8.02
N ASP A 92 2.15 19.83 -7.42
CA ASP A 92 2.27 21.18 -7.98
C ASP A 92 3.43 21.98 -7.35
N GLY A 93 4.32 21.34 -6.59
CA GLY A 93 5.40 22.01 -5.87
C GLY A 93 6.63 21.13 -5.62
N PRO A 94 7.67 21.67 -4.98
CA PRO A 94 8.82 20.88 -4.54
C PRO A 94 8.44 19.93 -3.40
N ASP A 95 9.23 18.85 -3.26
CA ASP A 95 9.17 17.98 -2.08
C ASP A 95 9.28 18.81 -0.80
N THR A 96 8.53 18.45 0.24
CA THR A 96 8.57 19.11 1.54
C THR A 96 9.26 18.23 2.59
N HIS A 97 9.89 18.89 3.55
CA HIS A 97 10.74 18.29 4.55
C HIS A 97 10.28 18.69 5.96
N GLU A 98 10.48 17.78 6.90
CA GLU A 98 10.63 18.10 8.31
C GLU A 98 11.82 19.04 8.53
N GLY A 99 11.92 19.64 9.70
CA GLY A 99 13.01 20.55 10.05
C GLY A 99 12.54 21.83 10.74
N TRP A 100 11.25 22.16 10.70
CA TRP A 100 10.60 23.07 11.64
C TRP A 100 9.12 22.73 11.77
N GLU A 101 8.84 21.70 12.54
CA GLU A 101 7.53 21.18 12.87
C GLU A 101 7.42 21.08 14.38
N ASP A 102 6.18 20.99 14.87
CA ASP A 102 5.86 20.64 16.25
C ASP A 102 6.24 21.71 17.29
N ALA A 103 6.38 22.95 16.84
CA ALA A 103 6.51 24.10 17.72
C ALA A 103 5.19 24.37 18.45
N ALA A 104 5.25 24.68 19.74
CA ALA A 104 4.07 24.91 20.56
C ALA A 104 4.11 26.27 21.26
N VAL A 105 2.99 26.99 21.27
CA VAL A 105 2.80 28.26 22.00
C VAL A 105 1.60 28.17 22.93
N PRO A 106 1.44 29.07 23.93
CA PRO A 106 0.20 29.14 24.69
C PRO A 106 -1.03 29.26 23.75
N PRO A 107 -2.09 28.45 23.94
CA PRO A 107 -3.22 28.39 22.99
C PRO A 107 -3.90 29.74 22.73
N ASP A 108 -3.93 30.63 23.73
CA ASP A 108 -4.48 31.99 23.62
C ASP A 108 -3.65 32.91 22.72
N ARG A 109 -2.39 32.54 22.42
CA ARG A 109 -1.49 33.26 21.50
C ARG A 109 -1.32 32.59 20.14
N LEU A 110 -1.90 31.39 19.93
CA LEU A 110 -1.71 30.60 18.73
C LEU A 110 -2.05 31.37 17.44
N GLY A 111 -3.16 32.11 17.43
CA GLY A 111 -3.59 32.85 16.24
C GLY A 111 -2.63 33.96 15.81
N ASP A 112 -2.00 34.66 16.77
CA ASP A 112 -0.98 35.68 16.49
C ASP A 112 0.32 35.04 16.02
N TYR A 113 0.76 33.97 16.69
CA TYR A 113 1.92 33.18 16.27
C TYR A 113 1.77 32.64 14.85
N LEU A 114 0.63 32.05 14.49
CA LEU A 114 0.40 31.52 13.14
C LEU A 114 0.51 32.61 12.06
N ARG A 115 0.04 33.83 12.34
CA ARG A 115 0.17 34.96 11.40
C ARG A 115 1.63 35.36 11.19
N ASP A 116 2.42 35.46 12.27
CA ASP A 116 3.83 35.84 12.16
C ASP A 116 4.70 34.69 11.62
N PHE A 117 4.37 33.45 11.96
CA PHE A 117 5.01 32.27 11.39
C PHE A 117 4.75 32.16 9.88
N HIS A 118 3.53 32.47 9.43
CA HIS A 118 3.24 32.54 8.00
C HIS A 118 4.05 33.62 7.28
N LYS A 119 4.19 34.82 7.87
CA LYS A 119 5.08 35.87 7.32
C LYS A 119 6.53 35.39 7.25
N LEU A 120 7.01 34.65 8.25
CA LEU A 120 8.35 34.09 8.25
C LEU A 120 8.53 33.08 7.10
N LEU A 121 7.55 32.19 6.90
CA LEU A 121 7.55 31.28 5.75
C LEU A 121 7.61 32.06 4.43
N GLU A 122 6.82 33.12 4.26
CA GLU A 122 6.84 33.95 3.05
C GLU A 122 8.20 34.62 2.82
N GLN A 123 8.82 35.18 3.88
CA GLN A 123 10.13 35.85 3.81
C GLN A 123 11.23 34.92 3.27
N TYR A 124 11.18 33.64 3.63
CA TYR A 124 12.15 32.64 3.21
C TYR A 124 11.77 31.91 1.90
N GLY A 125 10.60 32.22 1.32
CA GLY A 125 10.10 31.59 0.10
C GLY A 125 9.46 30.22 0.33
N TYR A 126 8.94 29.97 1.53
CA TYR A 126 8.37 28.71 2.00
C TYR A 126 6.84 28.74 2.19
N GLY A 127 6.16 29.74 1.64
CA GLY A 127 4.72 29.97 1.83
C GLY A 127 3.78 28.86 1.32
N SER A 128 4.28 27.86 0.59
CA SER A 128 3.51 26.69 0.16
C SER A 128 3.41 25.57 1.21
N ALA A 129 4.03 25.76 2.38
CA ALA A 129 3.97 24.83 3.49
C ALA A 129 2.54 24.74 4.05
N SER A 130 2.10 23.51 4.34
CA SER A 130 0.80 23.26 4.97
C SER A 130 0.92 23.26 6.49
N LEU A 131 -0.10 23.75 7.18
CA LEU A 131 -0.21 23.83 8.63
C LEU A 131 -1.35 22.95 9.15
N TYR A 132 -1.02 22.11 10.13
CA TYR A 132 -2.00 21.26 10.83
C TYR A 132 -1.49 20.94 12.22
N GLY A 133 -2.33 20.56 13.17
CA GLY A 133 -1.84 20.19 14.49
C GLY A 133 -2.83 20.26 15.62
N HIS A 134 -2.31 19.99 16.80
CA HIS A 134 -3.03 19.97 18.07
C HIS A 134 -3.25 21.41 18.58
N PHE A 135 -4.14 22.15 17.91
CA PHE A 135 -4.38 23.58 18.17
C PHE A 135 -4.90 23.83 19.60
N GLY A 136 -5.60 22.87 20.21
CA GLY A 136 -5.99 22.95 21.62
C GLY A 136 -4.81 23.02 22.59
N GLN A 137 -3.65 22.51 22.18
CA GLN A 137 -2.39 22.53 22.91
C GLN A 137 -1.45 23.62 22.38
N GLY A 138 -1.90 24.38 21.37
CA GLY A 138 -1.08 25.38 20.68
C GLY A 138 0.09 24.80 19.89
N CYS A 139 0.07 23.49 19.59
CA CYS A 139 1.11 22.80 18.84
C CYS A 139 0.80 22.77 17.34
N VAL A 140 1.78 23.12 16.52
CA VAL A 140 1.65 23.25 15.06
C VAL A 140 2.67 22.36 14.37
N HIS A 141 2.20 21.47 13.52
CA HIS A 141 3.01 20.70 12.59
C HIS A 141 2.95 21.30 11.19
N THR A 142 4.03 21.09 10.45
CA THR A 142 4.15 21.54 9.07
C THR A 142 5.24 20.74 8.36
N ARG A 143 5.21 20.71 7.03
CA ARG A 143 6.34 20.29 6.20
C ARG A 143 6.67 21.42 5.24
N ILE A 144 7.95 21.75 5.15
CA ILE A 144 8.43 22.98 4.55
C ILE A 144 9.30 22.64 3.34
N PRO A 145 9.18 23.35 2.20
CA PRO A 145 9.94 23.05 0.98
C PRO A 145 11.42 23.49 1.07
N PHE A 146 12.16 22.94 2.04
CA PHE A 146 13.58 23.21 2.21
C PHE A 146 14.40 22.66 1.04
N ASP A 147 15.31 23.47 0.51
CA ASP A 147 16.35 22.97 -0.39
C ASP A 147 17.55 22.47 0.43
N LEU A 148 17.55 21.17 0.73
CA LEU A 148 18.61 20.51 1.48
C LEU A 148 19.74 19.97 0.58
N ARG A 149 19.80 20.33 -0.71
CA ARG A 149 20.79 19.80 -1.65
C ARG A 149 21.83 20.84 -2.08
N THR A 150 21.53 22.13 -1.94
CA THR A 150 22.45 23.21 -2.30
C THR A 150 23.02 23.90 -1.07
N ALA A 151 24.21 24.48 -1.19
CA ALA A 151 24.83 25.21 -0.08
C ALA A 151 23.99 26.43 0.32
N GLU A 152 23.43 27.16 -0.65
CA GLU A 152 22.54 28.30 -0.39
C GLU A 152 21.24 27.85 0.30
N GLY A 153 20.63 26.76 -0.16
CA GLY A 153 19.41 26.21 0.44
C GLY A 153 19.61 25.75 1.88
N ILE A 154 20.74 25.10 2.18
CA ILE A 154 21.10 24.66 3.54
C ILE A 154 21.37 25.86 4.45
N ASP A 155 22.06 26.89 3.95
CA ASP A 155 22.29 28.13 4.70
C ASP A 155 20.97 28.84 5.00
N ARG A 156 20.07 28.93 4.01
CA ARG A 156 18.72 29.48 4.18
C ARG A 156 17.90 28.69 5.20
N TYR A 157 17.94 27.36 5.13
CA TYR A 157 17.30 26.47 6.11
C TYR A 157 17.79 26.75 7.53
N ARG A 158 19.11 26.87 7.74
CA ARG A 158 19.69 27.19 9.04
C ARG A 158 19.15 28.50 9.61
N HIS A 159 19.20 29.57 8.82
CA HIS A 159 18.71 30.88 9.26
C HIS A 159 17.21 30.87 9.57
N PHE A 160 16.41 30.18 8.74
CA PHE A 160 14.99 30.01 8.99
C PHE A 160 14.72 29.31 10.33
N VAL A 161 15.39 28.20 10.63
CA VAL A 161 15.19 27.47 11.89
C VAL A 161 15.61 28.31 13.10
N GLU A 162 16.69 29.09 12.99
CA GLU A 162 17.11 30.00 14.06
C GLU A 162 16.08 31.11 14.31
N ASP A 163 15.56 31.75 13.26
CA ASP A 163 14.54 32.79 13.37
C ASP A 163 13.22 32.23 13.89
N ALA A 164 12.84 31.03 13.45
CA ALA A 164 11.65 30.36 13.94
C ALA A 164 11.77 29.98 15.43
N ALA A 165 12.97 29.60 15.89
CA ALA A 165 13.26 29.35 17.29
C ALA A 165 13.12 30.61 18.16
N ARG A 166 13.55 31.76 17.66
CA ARG A 166 13.35 33.05 18.36
C ARG A 166 11.88 33.42 18.38
N LEU A 167 11.19 33.28 17.25
CA LEU A 167 9.77 33.61 17.13
C LEU A 167 8.92 32.82 18.14
N VAL A 168 9.08 31.49 18.22
CA VAL A 168 8.27 30.69 19.14
C VAL A 168 8.56 31.05 20.61
N VAL A 169 9.81 31.37 20.96
CA VAL A 169 10.20 31.79 22.31
C VAL A 169 9.68 33.19 22.66
N ASP A 170 9.62 34.12 21.70
CA ASP A 170 9.00 35.44 21.89
C ASP A 170 7.50 35.32 22.19
N TYR A 171 6.85 34.30 21.62
CA TYR A 171 5.49 33.86 21.96
C TYR A 171 5.44 32.95 23.19
N GLY A 172 6.51 32.89 24.00
CA GLY A 172 6.66 32.09 25.22
C GLY A 172 6.33 30.61 25.04
N GLY A 173 6.64 30.09 23.85
CA GLY A 173 6.43 28.71 23.46
C GLY A 173 7.70 27.85 23.56
N SER A 174 7.59 26.63 23.04
CA SER A 174 8.67 25.64 22.96
C SER A 174 9.02 25.27 21.52
N LEU A 175 10.30 24.96 21.28
CA LEU A 175 10.82 24.57 19.95
C LEU A 175 10.27 23.22 19.46
N SER A 176 9.71 22.42 20.36
CA SER A 176 9.16 21.08 20.16
C SER A 176 8.13 20.80 21.26
N GLY A 177 7.08 20.03 20.96
CA GLY A 177 6.10 19.53 21.92
C GLY A 177 6.13 18.00 22.12
N GLU A 178 6.49 17.26 21.07
CA GLU A 178 6.50 15.80 20.94
C GLU A 178 7.62 15.30 19.99
N HIS A 179 7.85 16.00 18.88
CA HIS A 179 8.69 15.56 17.76
C HIS A 179 9.87 16.50 17.49
N GLY A 180 10.92 15.97 16.84
CA GLY A 180 12.07 16.76 16.40
C GLY A 180 13.08 17.11 17.51
N ASP A 181 12.83 16.69 18.76
CA ASP A 181 13.78 16.82 19.85
C ASP A 181 15.12 16.12 19.55
N GLY A 182 16.21 16.73 20.00
CA GLY A 182 17.57 16.26 19.71
C GLY A 182 18.14 16.91 18.45
N GLN A 183 18.70 16.12 17.52
CA GLN A 183 19.54 16.61 16.41
C GLN A 183 18.96 17.80 15.62
N SER A 184 17.64 17.84 15.43
CA SER A 184 16.97 18.87 14.63
C SER A 184 16.76 20.20 15.37
N ARG A 185 16.85 20.21 16.71
CA ARG A 185 16.54 21.38 17.56
C ARG A 185 17.61 21.73 18.58
N ALA A 186 18.47 20.78 18.94
CA ALA A 186 19.35 20.86 20.09
C ALA A 186 20.34 22.03 20.02
N GLU A 187 20.82 22.38 18.82
CA GLU A 187 21.68 23.57 18.60
C GLU A 187 21.02 24.86 19.11
N PHE A 188 19.68 24.93 19.10
CA PHE A 188 18.91 26.13 19.45
C PHE A 188 18.32 26.10 20.86
N LEU A 189 18.55 25.03 21.64
CA LEU A 189 18.08 24.96 23.04
C LEU A 189 18.53 26.14 23.93
N PRO A 190 19.72 26.75 23.75
CA PRO A 190 20.09 27.96 24.48
C PRO A 190 19.13 29.14 24.27
N ILE A 191 18.45 29.24 23.12
CA ILE A 191 17.45 30.29 22.84
C ILE A 191 16.24 30.13 23.78
N MET A 192 15.80 28.90 24.02
CA MET A 192 14.61 28.60 24.83
C MET A 192 14.92 28.50 26.33
N PHE A 193 15.99 27.78 26.69
CA PHE A 193 16.30 27.46 28.09
C PHE A 193 17.38 28.35 28.72
N GLY A 194 18.17 29.04 27.89
CA GLY A 194 19.36 29.76 28.32
C GLY A 194 20.52 28.86 28.73
N GLU A 195 21.73 29.43 28.72
CA GLU A 195 23.00 28.73 28.97
C GLU A 195 23.02 27.96 30.30
N ARG A 196 22.42 28.53 31.35
CA ARG A 196 22.44 27.92 32.69
C ARG A 196 21.74 26.57 32.73
N VAL A 197 20.60 26.46 32.07
CA VAL A 197 19.79 25.22 32.07
C VAL A 197 20.40 24.20 31.11
N VAL A 198 20.89 24.63 29.94
CA VAL A 198 21.59 23.75 29.01
C VAL A 198 22.84 23.15 29.66
N ARG A 199 23.61 23.93 30.42
CA ARG A 199 24.75 23.41 31.20
C ARG A 199 24.32 22.36 32.23
N ALA A 200 23.16 22.51 32.86
CA ALA A 200 22.63 21.50 33.77
C ALA A 200 22.31 20.17 33.04
N PHE A 201 21.86 20.23 31.78
CA PHE A 201 21.70 19.04 30.94
C PHE A 201 23.04 18.35 30.68
N GLU A 202 24.08 19.13 30.37
CA GLU A 202 25.45 18.63 30.14
C GLU A 202 26.02 17.96 31.40
N GLU A 203 25.89 18.60 32.56
CA GLU A 203 26.33 18.05 33.84
C GLU A 203 25.58 16.77 34.19
N THR A 204 24.26 16.75 33.97
CA THR A 204 23.44 15.53 34.15
C THR A 204 23.92 14.41 33.23
N LYS A 205 24.15 14.70 31.95
CA LYS A 205 24.70 13.73 30.99
C LYS A 205 26.04 13.16 31.47
N ALA A 206 26.95 14.02 31.91
CA ALA A 206 28.29 13.61 32.34
C ALA A 206 28.27 12.71 33.58
N LEU A 207 27.30 12.89 34.48
CA LEU A 207 27.12 12.04 35.66
C LEU A 207 26.68 10.61 35.29
N PHE A 208 25.76 10.47 34.33
CA PHE A 208 25.20 9.17 33.93
C PHE A 208 25.96 8.48 32.78
N ASP A 209 26.67 9.24 31.96
CA ASP A 209 27.44 8.75 30.81
C ASP A 209 28.81 9.43 30.72
N PRO A 210 29.71 9.18 31.70
CA PRO A 210 31.02 9.83 31.77
C PRO A 210 31.93 9.52 30.57
N GLY A 211 31.64 8.44 29.83
CA GLY A 211 32.35 8.07 28.60
C GLY A 211 31.72 8.59 27.31
N ASN A 212 30.61 9.34 27.39
CA ASN A 212 29.84 9.87 26.26
C ASN A 212 29.51 8.80 25.18
N ARG A 213 29.02 7.64 25.61
CA ARG A 213 28.70 6.50 24.71
C ARG A 213 27.21 6.38 24.38
N MET A 214 26.33 6.97 25.20
CA MET A 214 24.88 6.88 25.02
C MET A 214 24.37 8.00 24.10
N ASN A 215 24.29 7.74 22.80
CA ASN A 215 23.73 8.65 21.79
C ASN A 215 24.39 10.06 21.76
N PRO A 216 25.72 10.14 21.52
CA PRO A 216 26.46 11.39 21.58
C PRO A 216 26.03 12.42 20.53
N GLY A 217 26.11 13.70 20.89
CA GLY A 217 25.90 14.83 19.97
C GLY A 217 24.46 15.09 19.55
N LYS A 218 23.47 14.53 20.27
CA LYS A 218 22.05 14.68 19.92
C LYS A 218 21.32 15.75 20.71
N VAL A 219 21.48 15.79 22.04
CA VAL A 219 20.78 16.77 22.90
C VAL A 219 21.78 17.75 23.51
N VAL A 220 22.81 17.22 24.16
CA VAL A 220 23.92 18.02 24.71
C VAL A 220 25.14 17.90 23.82
N HIS A 221 25.95 18.96 23.79
CA HIS A 221 27.04 19.14 22.84
C HIS A 221 26.60 18.77 21.40
N PRO A 222 25.49 19.35 20.91
CA PRO A 222 24.86 18.87 19.69
C PRO A 222 25.73 19.15 18.46
N PHE A 223 25.64 18.28 17.46
CA PHE A 223 26.09 18.64 16.11
C PHE A 223 25.26 19.82 15.59
N ARG A 224 25.77 20.56 14.62
CA ARG A 224 25.00 21.65 14.00
C ARG A 224 23.78 21.06 13.27
N VAL A 225 22.71 21.85 13.17
CA VAL A 225 21.48 21.48 12.45
C VAL A 225 21.73 21.15 10.98
N THR A 226 22.82 21.66 10.42
CA THR A 226 23.27 21.43 9.04
C THR A 226 24.26 20.27 8.89
N ASP A 227 24.69 19.64 9.98
CA ASP A 227 25.57 18.48 9.95
C ASP A 227 24.77 17.18 9.79
N ASN A 228 25.36 16.16 9.15
CA ASN A 228 24.75 14.83 8.99
C ASN A 228 23.37 14.82 8.30
N LEU A 229 23.09 15.80 7.44
CA LEU A 229 21.83 15.84 6.70
C LEU A 229 21.73 14.61 5.78
N ARG A 230 20.55 13.99 5.75
CA ARG A 230 20.24 12.87 4.83
C ARG A 230 20.44 13.28 3.37
N LEU A 231 20.07 14.52 3.06
CA LEU A 231 20.33 15.17 1.79
C LEU A 231 21.32 16.30 2.08
N GLY A 232 22.41 16.38 1.33
CA GLY A 232 23.41 17.42 1.50
C GLY A 232 24.04 17.78 0.16
N THR A 233 25.04 18.67 0.19
CA THR A 233 25.77 19.08 -1.02
C THR A 233 26.55 17.94 -1.67
N SER A 234 26.84 16.87 -0.93
CA SER A 234 27.46 15.64 -1.43
C SER A 234 26.45 14.60 -1.93
N TYR A 235 25.13 14.83 -1.80
CA TYR A 235 24.10 13.88 -2.19
C TYR A 235 24.14 13.62 -3.71
N LEU A 236 24.71 12.48 -4.10
CA LEU A 236 24.88 12.09 -5.50
C LEU A 236 24.57 10.60 -5.67
N PRO A 237 23.29 10.20 -5.59
CA PRO A 237 22.91 8.80 -5.68
C PRO A 237 23.21 8.24 -7.08
N LEU A 238 23.42 6.93 -7.15
CA LEU A 238 23.41 6.19 -8.40
C LEU A 238 22.07 6.38 -9.13
N GLU A 239 22.14 6.71 -10.43
CA GLU A 239 20.99 6.79 -11.34
C GLU A 239 21.07 5.68 -12.39
N PRO A 240 20.65 4.45 -12.05
CA PRO A 240 20.74 3.31 -12.95
C PRO A 240 19.67 3.36 -14.04
N SER A 241 19.94 2.74 -15.18
CA SER A 241 18.88 2.42 -16.14
C SER A 241 17.93 1.40 -15.52
N THR A 242 16.62 1.69 -15.54
CA THR A 242 15.61 0.87 -14.89
C THR A 242 14.74 0.12 -15.90
N ALA A 243 14.16 -1.00 -15.48
CA ALA A 243 13.15 -1.71 -16.25
C ALA A 243 11.75 -1.08 -16.09
N PHE A 244 11.37 -0.68 -14.88
CA PHE A 244 10.20 0.17 -14.63
C PHE A 244 10.51 1.63 -15.00
N SER A 245 9.50 2.40 -15.40
CA SER A 245 9.66 3.80 -15.81
C SER A 245 9.60 4.80 -14.66
N TYR A 246 8.95 4.52 -13.53
CA TYR A 246 8.82 5.45 -12.37
C TYR A 246 8.36 6.88 -12.75
N PRO A 247 7.20 7.05 -13.41
CA PRO A 247 6.81 8.34 -13.97
C PRO A 247 6.54 9.40 -12.89
N GLU A 248 5.98 9.01 -11.75
CA GLU A 248 5.70 9.91 -10.61
C GLU A 248 7.00 10.41 -9.95
N GLU A 249 8.10 9.66 -10.09
CA GLU A 249 9.41 10.01 -9.55
C GLU A 249 10.38 10.57 -10.60
N ASN A 250 9.86 11.24 -11.64
CA ASN A 250 10.64 11.81 -12.73
C ASN A 250 11.57 10.79 -13.42
N HIS A 251 11.12 9.55 -13.54
CA HIS A 251 11.87 8.45 -14.12
C HIS A 251 13.16 8.08 -13.39
N ARG A 252 13.21 8.29 -12.06
CA ARG A 252 14.39 8.02 -11.23
C ARG A 252 14.09 7.04 -10.11
N PHE A 253 14.80 5.91 -10.09
CA PHE A 253 14.68 4.94 -9.00
C PHE A 253 15.18 5.48 -7.66
N SER A 254 16.18 6.37 -7.65
CA SER A 254 16.67 7.00 -6.41
C SER A 254 15.60 7.82 -5.71
N LYS A 255 14.77 8.55 -6.46
CA LYS A 255 13.64 9.29 -5.92
C LYS A 255 12.59 8.33 -5.35
N ALA A 256 12.29 7.23 -6.04
CA ALA A 256 11.37 6.21 -5.57
C ALA A 256 11.86 5.53 -4.28
N ALA A 257 13.12 5.11 -4.23
CA ALA A 257 13.74 4.55 -3.03
C ALA A 257 13.75 5.54 -1.85
N ASN A 258 13.87 6.84 -2.14
CA ASN A 258 13.88 7.91 -1.14
C ASN A 258 12.47 8.41 -0.75
N ARG A 259 11.39 7.80 -1.25
CA ARG A 259 10.00 8.21 -0.99
C ARG A 259 9.56 8.04 0.48
N CYS A 260 10.26 7.21 1.25
CA CYS A 260 9.96 7.04 2.67
C CYS A 260 10.46 8.24 3.50
N VAL A 261 9.51 8.94 4.14
CA VAL A 261 9.75 10.05 5.07
C VAL A 261 9.82 9.62 6.54
N GLY A 262 9.82 8.31 6.83
CA GLY A 262 10.12 7.81 8.17
C GLY A 262 8.94 7.69 9.16
N VAL A 263 7.69 7.93 8.72
CA VAL A 263 6.45 7.90 9.55
C VAL A 263 6.32 6.68 10.47
N GLY A 264 6.85 5.52 10.05
CA GLY A 264 6.85 4.33 10.90
C GLY A 264 5.52 3.57 10.96
N LYS A 265 4.47 3.97 10.21
CA LYS A 265 3.20 3.21 10.10
C LYS A 265 3.40 1.72 9.75
N CYS A 266 4.45 1.40 8.99
CA CYS A 266 4.80 0.01 8.67
C CYS A 266 5.25 -0.84 9.87
N ARG A 267 5.43 -0.24 11.05
CA ARG A 267 5.72 -0.91 12.32
C ARG A 267 4.47 -1.12 13.18
N GLY A 268 3.32 -0.59 12.77
CA GLY A 268 2.08 -0.73 13.51
C GLY A 268 1.62 -2.19 13.59
N GLU A 269 1.08 -2.55 14.74
CA GLU A 269 0.46 -3.85 14.97
C GLU A 269 -0.96 -3.89 14.38
N GLU A 270 -1.65 -2.75 14.32
CA GLU A 270 -3.06 -2.67 13.92
C GLU A 270 -3.25 -2.30 12.44
N ASP A 271 -4.35 -2.81 11.88
CA ASP A 271 -5.03 -2.50 10.62
C ASP A 271 -4.26 -2.58 9.28
N GLY A 272 -4.95 -3.04 8.25
CA GLY A 272 -4.45 -3.08 6.87
C GLY A 272 -3.41 -4.17 6.56
N VAL A 273 -2.87 -4.09 5.35
CA VAL A 273 -2.00 -5.12 4.75
C VAL A 273 -0.52 -4.87 5.07
N MET A 274 -0.09 -3.61 5.20
CA MET A 274 1.30 -3.23 5.45
C MET A 274 1.68 -3.35 6.94
N CYS A 275 2.79 -3.98 7.35
CA CYS A 275 3.83 -4.71 6.62
C CYS A 275 3.91 -6.13 7.23
N PRO A 276 3.51 -7.19 6.50
CA PRO A 276 3.22 -8.47 7.15
C PRO A 276 4.49 -9.18 7.63
N SER A 277 5.63 -9.02 6.94
CA SER A 277 6.89 -9.58 7.42
C SER A 277 7.49 -8.86 8.61
N TYR A 278 7.27 -7.55 8.76
CA TYR A 278 7.63 -6.86 10.01
C TYR A 278 6.81 -7.41 11.18
N ARG A 279 5.47 -7.49 11.04
CA ARG A 279 4.60 -8.04 12.10
C ARG A 279 4.99 -9.47 12.48
N ALA A 280 5.43 -10.27 11.51
CA ALA A 280 5.88 -11.63 11.75
C ALA A 280 7.27 -11.74 12.41
N THR A 281 8.16 -10.76 12.23
CA THR A 281 9.57 -10.87 12.65
C THR A 281 9.98 -9.91 13.76
N GLY A 282 9.33 -8.75 13.88
CA GLY A 282 9.71 -7.65 14.77
C GLY A 282 10.93 -6.84 14.30
N GLU A 283 11.58 -7.25 13.21
CA GLU A 283 12.88 -6.70 12.77
C GLU A 283 12.73 -5.51 11.83
N GLU A 284 13.40 -4.39 12.15
CA GLU A 284 13.26 -3.11 11.42
C GLU A 284 13.58 -3.24 9.93
N GLU A 285 14.58 -4.05 9.55
CA GLU A 285 14.97 -4.29 8.16
C GLU A 285 13.84 -4.93 7.32
N HIS A 286 12.91 -5.63 7.97
CA HIS A 286 11.72 -6.21 7.33
C HIS A 286 10.52 -5.27 7.32
N SER A 287 10.65 -4.03 7.81
CA SER A 287 9.65 -2.99 7.63
C SER A 287 9.82 -2.29 6.27
N THR A 288 8.76 -1.63 5.79
CA THR A 288 8.85 -0.79 4.60
C THR A 288 9.90 0.31 4.76
N ARG A 289 9.97 0.95 5.94
CA ARG A 289 10.94 2.01 6.24
C ARG A 289 12.38 1.47 6.23
N GLY A 290 12.63 0.32 6.86
CA GLY A 290 13.94 -0.32 6.86
C GLY A 290 14.42 -0.65 5.45
N ARG A 291 13.57 -1.28 4.63
CA ARG A 291 13.88 -1.56 3.22
C ARG A 291 14.15 -0.31 2.40
N SER A 292 13.34 0.73 2.57
CA SER A 292 13.59 2.02 1.92
C SER A 292 14.92 2.63 2.35
N ARG A 293 15.30 2.52 3.63
CA ARG A 293 16.60 2.99 4.11
C ARG A 293 17.75 2.19 3.48
N LEU A 294 17.65 0.87 3.42
CA LEU A 294 18.68 0.03 2.80
C LEU A 294 18.83 0.32 1.29
N LEU A 295 17.71 0.50 0.57
CA LEU A 295 17.75 0.90 -0.84
C LEU A 295 18.36 2.29 -1.03
N PHE A 296 18.06 3.24 -0.14
CA PHE A 296 18.70 4.56 -0.14
C PHE A 296 20.21 4.46 0.06
N GLU A 297 20.66 3.71 1.08
CA GLU A 297 22.09 3.53 1.37
C GLU A 297 22.83 2.84 0.22
N MET A 298 22.19 1.85 -0.40
CA MET A 298 22.72 1.17 -1.58
C MET A 298 22.93 2.11 -2.77
N LEU A 299 22.01 3.05 -2.98
CA LEU A 299 22.12 4.01 -4.07
C LEU A 299 23.10 5.14 -3.74
N GLN A 300 23.27 5.50 -2.46
CA GLN A 300 24.30 6.46 -2.07
C GLN A 300 25.71 5.88 -2.12
N GLY A 301 25.88 4.62 -1.72
CA GLY A 301 27.18 3.95 -1.81
C GLY A 301 28.18 4.33 -0.72
N GLU A 302 27.77 5.05 0.33
CA GLU A 302 28.64 5.39 1.47
C GLU A 302 28.74 4.25 2.48
N VAL A 303 27.60 3.68 2.89
CA VAL A 303 27.54 2.55 3.84
C VAL A 303 27.44 1.21 3.11
N ILE A 304 26.54 1.11 2.12
CA ILE A 304 26.35 -0.10 1.31
C ILE A 304 27.07 0.10 -0.04
N THR A 305 28.30 -0.39 -0.13
CA THR A 305 29.19 -0.11 -1.26
C THR A 305 29.00 -1.06 -2.45
N ASP A 306 28.38 -2.21 -2.25
CA ASP A 306 28.23 -3.24 -3.30
C ASP A 306 27.10 -2.96 -4.31
N GLY A 307 26.35 -1.86 -4.11
CA GLY A 307 25.24 -1.45 -4.97
C GLY A 307 24.24 -2.61 -5.20
N TRP A 308 23.89 -2.88 -6.45
CA TRP A 308 22.99 -3.98 -6.84
C TRP A 308 23.47 -5.38 -6.43
N ARG A 309 24.72 -5.54 -5.97
CA ARG A 309 25.25 -6.82 -5.46
C ARG A 309 25.06 -6.99 -3.95
N SER A 310 24.63 -5.96 -3.23
CA SER A 310 24.43 -5.98 -1.78
C SER A 310 23.59 -7.17 -1.33
N THR A 311 24.09 -7.85 -0.30
CA THR A 311 23.38 -8.94 0.38
C THR A 311 22.44 -8.40 1.44
N GLU A 312 22.76 -7.28 2.09
CA GLU A 312 21.92 -6.60 3.08
C GLU A 312 20.58 -6.20 2.46
N VAL A 313 20.60 -5.57 1.28
CA VAL A 313 19.37 -5.20 0.56
C VAL A 313 18.63 -6.44 0.07
N ARG A 314 19.34 -7.44 -0.43
CA ARG A 314 18.74 -8.71 -0.89
C ARG A 314 17.98 -9.38 0.26
N ASP A 315 18.61 -9.51 1.41
CA ASP A 315 18.09 -10.26 2.56
C ASP A 315 16.85 -9.56 3.13
N ALA A 316 16.90 -8.23 3.29
CA ALA A 316 15.74 -7.45 3.70
C ALA A 316 14.56 -7.57 2.71
N LEU A 317 14.83 -7.58 1.40
CA LEU A 317 13.81 -7.72 0.35
C LEU A 317 13.34 -9.17 0.17
N ASP A 318 14.09 -10.18 0.61
CA ASP A 318 13.73 -11.58 0.47
C ASP A 318 12.40 -11.86 1.17
N LEU A 319 12.27 -11.38 2.41
CA LEU A 319 11.04 -11.42 3.20
C LEU A 319 9.98 -10.37 2.82
N CYS A 320 10.16 -9.60 1.75
CA CYS A 320 9.07 -8.80 1.20
C CYS A 320 8.13 -9.68 0.36
N LEU A 321 6.87 -9.80 0.78
CA LEU A 321 5.84 -10.61 0.11
C LEU A 321 5.41 -10.07 -1.27
N ALA A 322 5.89 -8.88 -1.68
CA ALA A 322 5.43 -8.18 -2.89
C ALA A 322 3.89 -8.00 -2.92
N CYS A 323 3.27 -7.78 -1.76
CA CYS A 323 1.82 -7.67 -1.59
C CYS A 323 1.23 -6.31 -2.01
N LYS A 324 2.09 -5.33 -2.29
CA LYS A 324 1.75 -3.91 -2.56
C LYS A 324 0.98 -3.19 -1.44
N GLY A 325 0.79 -3.76 -0.25
CA GLY A 325 0.09 -3.10 0.86
C GLY A 325 0.68 -1.73 1.22
N CYS A 326 2.00 -1.57 1.13
CA CYS A 326 2.66 -0.28 1.34
C CYS A 326 2.30 0.81 0.32
N LEU A 327 1.80 0.45 -0.86
CA LEU A 327 1.37 1.41 -1.87
C LEU A 327 0.10 2.14 -1.44
N SER A 328 -0.84 1.44 -0.80
CA SER A 328 -2.11 2.00 -0.32
C SER A 328 -2.06 2.46 1.13
N ASP A 329 -1.41 1.69 2.00
CA ASP A 329 -1.53 1.88 3.46
C ASP A 329 -0.52 2.90 3.97
N CYS A 330 0.61 3.06 3.28
CA CYS A 330 1.61 4.08 3.59
C CYS A 330 1.11 5.43 3.09
N PRO A 331 1.13 6.49 3.92
CA PRO A 331 0.62 7.80 3.52
C PRO A 331 1.49 8.50 2.47
N VAL A 332 2.68 7.93 2.18
CA VAL A 332 3.57 8.37 1.09
C VAL A 332 3.65 7.34 -0.04
N ASN A 333 2.72 6.40 -0.16
CA ASN A 333 2.57 5.49 -1.32
C ASN A 333 3.85 4.75 -1.78
N VAL A 334 4.64 4.20 -0.84
CA VAL A 334 5.85 3.44 -1.20
C VAL A 334 5.46 2.14 -1.92
N ASP A 335 5.95 1.91 -3.14
CA ASP A 335 5.75 0.64 -3.86
C ASP A 335 6.94 -0.31 -3.71
N MET A 336 7.08 -0.88 -2.51
CA MET A 336 8.17 -1.82 -2.21
C MET A 336 8.13 -3.09 -3.07
N ALA A 337 6.97 -3.47 -3.61
CA ALA A 337 6.87 -4.62 -4.52
C ALA A 337 7.57 -4.33 -5.85
N THR A 338 7.33 -3.15 -6.42
CA THR A 338 8.03 -2.67 -7.63
C THR A 338 9.53 -2.50 -7.36
N TYR A 339 9.91 -1.95 -6.20
CA TYR A 339 11.32 -1.75 -5.85
C TYR A 339 12.06 -3.08 -5.68
N LYS A 340 11.41 -4.08 -5.06
CA LYS A 340 11.93 -5.46 -4.99
C LYS A 340 12.14 -6.03 -6.40
N ALA A 341 11.15 -5.91 -7.27
CA ALA A 341 11.22 -6.47 -8.61
C ALA A 341 12.36 -5.84 -9.45
N GLU A 342 12.54 -4.52 -9.35
CA GLU A 342 13.66 -3.79 -9.98
C GLU A 342 15.01 -4.21 -9.37
N PHE A 343 15.12 -4.27 -8.05
CA PHE A 343 16.34 -4.75 -7.40
C PHE A 343 16.69 -6.17 -7.83
N LEU A 344 15.74 -7.10 -7.83
CA LEU A 344 15.96 -8.49 -8.26
C LEU A 344 16.30 -8.60 -9.75
N HIS A 345 15.88 -7.63 -10.57
CA HIS A 345 16.24 -7.56 -11.98
C HIS A 345 17.73 -7.28 -12.17
N HIS A 346 18.22 -6.23 -11.51
CA HIS A 346 19.64 -5.86 -11.54
C HIS A 346 20.51 -6.83 -10.77
N HIS A 347 20.03 -7.25 -9.59
CA HIS A 347 20.74 -8.18 -8.75
C HIS A 347 21.03 -9.44 -9.55
N TYR A 348 20.03 -10.15 -10.04
CA TYR A 348 20.27 -11.39 -10.76
C TYR A 348 20.60 -11.21 -12.26
N SER A 349 21.02 -10.02 -12.69
CA SER A 349 21.59 -9.84 -14.02
C SER A 349 22.92 -10.58 -14.12
N HIS A 350 23.03 -11.49 -15.09
CA HIS A 350 24.19 -12.38 -15.28
C HIS A 350 24.56 -13.24 -14.04
N ARG A 351 23.64 -13.45 -13.11
CA ARG A 351 23.82 -14.31 -11.92
C ARG A 351 22.77 -15.41 -11.87
N LEU A 352 23.11 -16.52 -11.20
CA LEU A 352 22.17 -17.61 -10.95
C LEU A 352 21.10 -17.14 -9.96
N ARG A 353 19.84 -17.48 -10.24
CA ARG A 353 18.70 -17.19 -9.37
C ARG A 353 18.41 -18.38 -8.43
N PRO A 354 17.73 -18.14 -7.29
CA PRO A 354 17.13 -19.21 -6.51
C PRO A 354 16.27 -20.12 -7.37
N MET A 355 16.25 -21.43 -7.06
CA MET A 355 15.49 -22.40 -7.83
C MET A 355 13.98 -22.10 -7.85
N ALA A 356 13.47 -21.51 -6.78
CA ALA A 356 12.11 -20.99 -6.66
C ALA A 356 11.75 -19.99 -7.77
N HIS A 357 12.70 -19.14 -8.19
CA HIS A 357 12.47 -18.18 -9.27
C HIS A 357 12.31 -18.87 -10.64
N TYR A 358 12.92 -20.04 -10.83
CA TYR A 358 12.76 -20.84 -12.04
C TYR A 358 11.48 -21.68 -11.97
N SER A 359 11.25 -22.41 -10.88
CA SER A 359 10.09 -23.30 -10.74
C SER A 359 8.76 -22.55 -10.68
N MET A 360 8.69 -21.45 -9.95
CA MET A 360 7.47 -20.67 -9.76
C MET A 360 7.41 -19.45 -10.67
N GLY A 361 8.54 -18.79 -10.93
CA GLY A 361 8.58 -17.67 -11.88
C GLY A 361 8.17 -18.07 -13.30
N TRP A 362 8.51 -19.30 -13.72
CA TRP A 362 8.11 -19.87 -15.01
C TRP A 362 6.88 -20.78 -14.95
N LEU A 363 6.17 -20.80 -13.81
CA LEU A 363 4.96 -21.61 -13.63
C LEU A 363 3.95 -21.48 -14.78
N PRO A 364 3.68 -20.30 -15.38
CA PRO A 364 2.75 -20.21 -16.50
C PRO A 364 3.17 -21.04 -17.73
N LEU A 365 4.47 -21.14 -18.00
CA LEU A 365 4.99 -21.99 -19.07
C LEU A 365 4.94 -23.47 -18.67
N LEU A 366 5.41 -23.77 -17.46
CA LEU A 366 5.45 -25.14 -16.94
C LEU A 366 4.05 -25.75 -16.86
N ALA A 367 3.07 -25.03 -16.31
CA ALA A 367 1.67 -25.45 -16.23
C ALA A 367 1.07 -25.70 -17.62
N ARG A 368 1.43 -24.87 -18.62
CA ARG A 368 0.98 -25.08 -20.00
C ARG A 368 1.51 -26.38 -20.61
N VAL A 369 2.76 -26.74 -20.35
CA VAL A 369 3.35 -27.99 -20.82
C VAL A 369 2.80 -29.17 -20.02
N ALA A 370 2.70 -29.02 -18.71
CA ALA A 370 2.21 -30.05 -17.80
C ALA A 370 0.74 -30.43 -18.07
N ALA A 371 -0.08 -29.49 -18.55
CA ALA A 371 -1.46 -29.75 -18.92
C ALA A 371 -1.65 -30.74 -20.08
N VAL A 372 -0.59 -31.20 -20.76
CA VAL A 372 -0.67 -32.27 -21.77
C VAL A 372 -0.81 -33.66 -21.12
N MET A 373 -0.24 -33.87 -19.93
CA MET A 373 -0.29 -35.14 -19.20
C MET A 373 -0.54 -34.91 -17.69
N PRO A 374 -1.68 -34.32 -17.30
CA PRO A 374 -1.91 -33.91 -15.91
C PRO A 374 -1.98 -35.09 -14.93
N GLY A 375 -2.54 -36.24 -15.34
CA GLY A 375 -2.68 -37.42 -14.47
C GLY A 375 -1.34 -37.96 -13.94
N PRO A 376 -0.40 -38.37 -14.82
CA PRO A 376 0.92 -38.83 -14.39
C PRO A 376 1.70 -37.79 -13.58
N LEU A 377 1.59 -36.51 -13.92
CA LEU A 377 2.29 -35.44 -13.21
C LEU A 377 1.72 -35.19 -11.82
N ASN A 378 0.39 -35.21 -11.66
CA ASN A 378 -0.24 -35.15 -10.34
C ASN A 378 0.15 -36.36 -9.49
N ALA A 379 0.17 -37.57 -10.06
CA ALA A 379 0.60 -38.76 -9.34
C ALA A 379 2.06 -38.64 -8.86
N ALA A 380 2.97 -38.17 -9.72
CA ALA A 380 4.36 -37.94 -9.35
C ALA A 380 4.51 -36.84 -8.27
N ALA A 381 3.77 -35.74 -8.38
CA ALA A 381 3.81 -34.62 -7.44
C ALA A 381 3.33 -34.98 -6.03
N HIS A 382 2.48 -36.02 -5.91
CA HIS A 382 1.89 -36.47 -4.64
C HIS A 382 2.42 -37.83 -4.17
N THR A 383 3.40 -38.43 -4.86
CA THR A 383 4.06 -39.66 -4.42
C THR A 383 5.16 -39.34 -3.39
N ALA A 384 5.13 -40.01 -2.24
CA ALA A 384 6.15 -39.85 -1.20
C ALA A 384 7.57 -40.10 -1.75
N GLY A 385 8.55 -39.30 -1.33
CA GLY A 385 9.93 -39.35 -1.85
C GLY A 385 10.11 -38.59 -3.17
N VAL A 386 9.27 -38.84 -4.18
CA VAL A 386 9.29 -38.08 -5.45
C VAL A 386 8.91 -36.64 -5.22
N SER A 387 7.82 -36.40 -4.48
CA SER A 387 7.37 -35.07 -4.09
C SER A 387 8.45 -34.31 -3.31
N THR A 388 9.12 -34.96 -2.35
CA THR A 388 10.23 -34.38 -1.59
C THR A 388 11.38 -33.96 -2.50
N LEU A 389 11.76 -34.80 -3.47
CA LEU A 389 12.79 -34.47 -4.44
C LEU A 389 12.37 -33.30 -5.34
N LEU A 390 11.15 -33.31 -5.85
CA LEU A 390 10.60 -32.22 -6.68
C LEU A 390 10.59 -30.89 -5.92
N LYS A 391 10.11 -30.89 -4.67
CA LYS A 391 10.14 -29.71 -3.80
C LYS A 391 11.58 -29.26 -3.56
N LYS A 392 12.49 -30.20 -3.29
CA LYS A 392 13.90 -29.88 -3.02
C LYS A 392 14.59 -29.22 -4.22
N VAL A 393 14.42 -29.79 -5.41
CA VAL A 393 14.99 -29.27 -6.67
C VAL A 393 14.31 -27.96 -7.07
N GLY A 394 13.01 -27.84 -6.87
CA GLY A 394 12.23 -26.64 -7.17
C GLY A 394 12.43 -25.48 -6.21
N GLY A 395 13.20 -25.64 -5.13
CA GLY A 395 13.37 -24.62 -4.09
C GLY A 395 12.10 -24.39 -3.26
N ILE A 396 11.23 -25.39 -3.17
CA ILE A 396 9.96 -25.34 -2.43
C ILE A 396 10.18 -25.82 -0.99
N ALA A 397 9.51 -25.18 -0.03
CA ALA A 397 9.46 -25.59 1.36
C ALA A 397 8.85 -26.99 1.49
N GLU A 398 9.44 -27.84 2.33
CA GLU A 398 9.08 -29.26 2.42
C GLU A 398 7.65 -29.46 2.93
N GLN A 399 7.19 -28.55 3.80
CA GLN A 399 5.87 -28.50 4.41
C GLN A 399 4.74 -28.17 3.42
N ARG A 400 5.07 -27.71 2.20
CA ARG A 400 4.08 -27.23 1.23
C ARG A 400 3.64 -28.32 0.28
N ASP A 401 2.34 -28.46 0.06
CA ASP A 401 1.84 -29.35 -0.99
C ASP A 401 1.87 -28.69 -2.37
N ILE A 402 2.27 -29.46 -3.37
CA ILE A 402 2.28 -29.00 -4.77
C ILE A 402 0.82 -28.96 -5.27
N PRO A 403 0.34 -27.83 -5.83
CA PRO A 403 -1.03 -27.76 -6.32
C PRO A 403 -1.32 -28.76 -7.44
N THR A 404 -2.55 -29.28 -7.43
CA THR A 404 -3.02 -30.31 -8.38
C THR A 404 -3.48 -29.68 -9.69
N LEU A 405 -2.94 -30.15 -10.82
CA LEU A 405 -3.37 -29.72 -12.15
C LEU A 405 -4.76 -30.26 -12.49
N ALA A 406 -5.57 -29.44 -13.16
CA ALA A 406 -6.83 -29.86 -13.73
C ALA A 406 -6.61 -30.89 -14.85
N SER A 407 -7.57 -31.80 -15.03
CA SER A 407 -7.55 -32.81 -16.09
C SER A 407 -7.59 -32.21 -17.50
N GLN A 408 -8.24 -31.05 -17.65
CA GLN A 408 -8.32 -30.29 -18.88
C GLN A 408 -8.27 -28.80 -18.57
N ARG A 409 -7.60 -28.04 -19.43
CA ARG A 409 -7.54 -26.58 -19.33
C ARG A 409 -8.89 -25.94 -19.64
N PHE A 410 -9.26 -24.92 -18.88
CA PHE A 410 -10.50 -24.17 -19.10
C PHE A 410 -10.58 -23.61 -20.53
N SER A 411 -9.53 -22.94 -21.01
CA SER A 411 -9.55 -22.33 -22.36
C SER A 411 -9.73 -23.38 -23.48
N SER A 412 -9.17 -24.58 -23.29
CA SER A 412 -9.30 -25.65 -24.28
C SER A 412 -10.72 -26.20 -24.31
N GLU A 413 -11.30 -26.44 -23.14
CA GLU A 413 -12.69 -26.89 -22.97
C GLU A 413 -13.70 -25.85 -23.48
N PHE A 414 -13.50 -24.57 -23.14
CA PHE A 414 -14.38 -23.48 -23.57
C PHE A 414 -14.48 -23.39 -25.10
N HIS A 415 -13.36 -23.56 -25.79
CA HIS A 415 -13.33 -23.55 -27.26
C HIS A 415 -13.82 -24.83 -27.92
N SER A 416 -13.79 -25.98 -27.24
CA SER A 416 -14.35 -27.24 -27.78
C SER A 416 -15.87 -27.33 -27.63
N SER A 417 -16.42 -26.66 -26.62
CA SER A 417 -17.80 -26.86 -26.18
C SER A 417 -18.70 -25.64 -26.43
N GLN A 418 -18.35 -24.74 -27.36
CA GLN A 418 -19.01 -23.44 -27.52
C GLN A 418 -20.54 -23.55 -27.48
N PRO A 419 -21.21 -22.94 -26.48
CA PRO A 419 -22.65 -22.75 -26.52
C PRO A 419 -22.99 -21.89 -27.74
N LYS A 420 -24.05 -22.24 -28.48
CA LYS A 420 -24.58 -21.37 -29.54
C LYS A 420 -24.96 -20.03 -28.90
N SER A 421 -24.38 -18.95 -29.41
CA SER A 421 -24.65 -17.56 -29.03
C SER A 421 -26.16 -17.34 -28.80
N THR A 422 -26.54 -17.10 -27.54
CA THR A 422 -27.80 -16.45 -27.20
C THR A 422 -27.64 -14.97 -27.45
N SER A 423 -28.68 -14.28 -27.93
CA SER A 423 -28.61 -12.84 -28.23
C SER A 423 -28.05 -12.05 -27.04
N ALA A 424 -26.86 -11.46 -27.21
CA ALA A 424 -26.16 -10.75 -26.15
C ALA A 424 -26.85 -9.41 -25.87
N ARG A 425 -27.68 -9.33 -24.83
CA ARG A 425 -28.39 -8.09 -24.47
C ARG A 425 -27.42 -6.97 -24.07
N ARG A 426 -26.27 -7.32 -23.46
CA ARG A 426 -25.29 -6.37 -22.91
C ARG A 426 -23.95 -6.33 -23.66
N GLY A 427 -23.89 -6.93 -24.85
CA GLY A 427 -22.66 -6.99 -25.65
C GLY A 427 -21.64 -8.00 -25.10
N LYS A 428 -20.38 -7.79 -25.48
CA LYS A 428 -19.29 -8.75 -25.27
C LYS A 428 -18.40 -8.38 -24.08
N VAL A 429 -17.88 -9.39 -23.39
CA VAL A 429 -16.82 -9.26 -22.40
C VAL A 429 -15.74 -10.31 -22.65
N VAL A 430 -14.48 -9.95 -22.41
CA VAL A 430 -13.37 -10.90 -22.43
C VAL A 430 -13.18 -11.44 -21.02
N LEU A 431 -13.44 -12.73 -20.80
CA LEU A 431 -13.06 -13.41 -19.57
C LEU A 431 -11.58 -13.80 -19.66
N TRP A 432 -10.77 -13.25 -18.77
CA TRP A 432 -9.34 -13.50 -18.70
C TRP A 432 -9.02 -14.81 -17.97
N PRO A 433 -8.47 -15.83 -18.66
CA PRO A 433 -8.11 -17.10 -18.04
C PRO A 433 -6.69 -17.03 -17.49
N ASP A 434 -6.54 -16.57 -16.24
CA ASP A 434 -5.23 -16.52 -15.58
C ASP A 434 -4.60 -17.92 -15.45
N THR A 435 -3.33 -17.96 -15.04
CA THR A 435 -2.57 -19.23 -15.01
C THR A 435 -3.21 -20.26 -14.07
N PHE A 436 -3.81 -19.82 -12.97
CA PHE A 436 -4.36 -20.67 -11.93
C PHE A 436 -5.75 -21.17 -12.31
N THR A 437 -6.66 -20.25 -12.68
CA THR A 437 -8.01 -20.63 -13.12
C THR A 437 -7.99 -21.40 -14.45
N ASN A 438 -6.97 -21.25 -15.28
CA ASN A 438 -6.90 -22.01 -16.54
C ASN A 438 -6.32 -23.43 -16.40
N ASN A 439 -5.47 -23.70 -15.41
CA ASN A 439 -4.73 -24.97 -15.30
C ASN A 439 -4.95 -25.74 -13.99
N PHE A 440 -5.51 -25.13 -12.94
CA PHE A 440 -5.69 -25.75 -11.62
C PHE A 440 -7.17 -25.68 -11.20
N ASP A 441 -7.72 -24.49 -11.01
CA ASP A 441 -9.08 -24.27 -10.52
C ASP A 441 -10.08 -23.95 -11.66
N THR A 442 -10.16 -24.82 -12.68
CA THR A 442 -10.93 -24.54 -13.91
C THR A 442 -12.43 -24.35 -13.70
N HIS A 443 -12.97 -24.95 -12.64
CA HIS A 443 -14.35 -24.81 -12.22
C HIS A 443 -14.73 -23.35 -11.90
N ILE A 444 -13.82 -22.54 -11.36
CA ILE A 444 -14.05 -21.12 -11.08
C ILE A 444 -14.33 -20.34 -12.38
N ALA A 445 -13.54 -20.61 -13.43
CA ALA A 445 -13.73 -19.95 -14.72
C ALA A 445 -15.05 -20.39 -15.40
N ARG A 446 -15.49 -21.64 -15.20
CA ARG A 446 -16.80 -22.10 -15.68
C ARG A 446 -17.94 -21.38 -14.96
N ASP A 447 -17.83 -21.23 -13.65
CA ASP A 447 -18.80 -20.48 -12.84
C ASP A 447 -18.86 -19.01 -13.25
N ALA A 448 -17.72 -18.39 -13.58
CA ALA A 448 -17.67 -17.03 -14.13
C ALA A 448 -18.37 -16.89 -15.48
N VAL A 449 -18.21 -17.86 -16.39
CA VAL A 449 -18.96 -17.88 -17.66
C VAL A 449 -20.47 -17.94 -17.39
N ALA A 450 -20.91 -18.81 -16.48
CA ALA A 450 -22.33 -18.95 -16.13
C ALA A 450 -22.92 -17.66 -15.55
N VAL A 451 -22.20 -17.01 -14.62
CA VAL A 451 -22.62 -15.74 -14.01
C VAL A 451 -22.68 -14.61 -15.03
N LEU A 452 -21.64 -14.44 -15.85
CA LEU A 452 -21.61 -13.39 -16.88
C LEU A 452 -22.69 -13.61 -17.96
N ALA A 453 -22.93 -14.87 -18.36
CA ALA A 453 -24.00 -15.20 -19.29
C ALA A 453 -25.38 -14.93 -18.69
N ALA A 454 -25.61 -15.28 -17.42
CA ALA A 454 -26.84 -14.96 -16.70
C ALA A 454 -27.06 -13.44 -16.55
N ALA A 455 -25.99 -12.67 -16.44
CA ALA A 455 -26.04 -11.20 -16.45
C ALA A 455 -26.33 -10.59 -17.85
N GLY A 456 -26.33 -11.41 -18.90
CA GLY A 456 -26.68 -11.02 -20.27
C GLY A 456 -25.50 -10.66 -21.18
N PHE A 457 -24.27 -11.02 -20.79
CA PHE A 457 -23.06 -10.83 -21.59
C PHE A 457 -22.77 -12.02 -22.49
N GLU A 458 -22.19 -11.74 -23.66
CA GLU A 458 -21.48 -12.74 -24.46
C GLU A 458 -20.03 -12.83 -23.99
N VAL A 459 -19.63 -14.01 -23.52
CA VAL A 459 -18.29 -14.23 -22.98
C VAL A 459 -17.35 -14.70 -24.09
N GLU A 460 -16.25 -13.99 -24.27
CA GLU A 460 -15.13 -14.40 -25.11
C GLU A 460 -13.92 -14.76 -24.24
N VAL A 461 -13.12 -15.73 -24.69
CA VAL A 461 -11.87 -16.13 -24.03
C VAL A 461 -10.72 -15.96 -25.02
N PRO A 462 -9.60 -15.31 -24.66
CA PRO A 462 -8.51 -15.02 -25.59
C PRO A 462 -7.87 -16.28 -26.19
N LYS A 463 -7.63 -16.25 -27.52
CA LYS A 463 -6.91 -17.29 -28.27
C LYS A 463 -5.83 -16.65 -29.15
N PRO A 464 -4.55 -17.06 -29.05
CA PRO A 464 -3.99 -18.13 -28.21
C PRO A 464 -3.81 -17.70 -26.74
N ALA A 465 -3.48 -18.67 -25.86
CA ALA A 465 -3.29 -18.42 -24.43
C ALA A 465 -2.30 -17.28 -24.11
N VAL A 466 -2.69 -16.46 -23.14
CA VAL A 466 -2.06 -15.22 -22.66
C VAL A 466 -1.66 -15.35 -21.19
N CYS A 467 -0.89 -14.39 -20.66
CA CYS A 467 -0.50 -14.33 -19.25
C CYS A 467 -0.28 -12.88 -18.80
N CYS A 468 -0.50 -12.60 -17.51
CA CYS A 468 -0.36 -11.28 -16.93
C CYS A 468 1.09 -10.94 -16.59
N GLY A 469 2.00 -11.92 -16.57
CA GLY A 469 3.43 -11.69 -16.34
C GLY A 469 3.86 -11.68 -14.87
N LEU A 470 2.91 -11.70 -13.93
CA LEU A 470 3.16 -11.52 -12.49
C LEU A 470 4.28 -12.39 -11.91
N THR A 471 4.33 -13.68 -12.24
CA THR A 471 5.34 -14.60 -11.68
C THR A 471 6.77 -14.23 -12.08
N TRP A 472 6.95 -13.61 -13.25
CA TRP A 472 8.24 -13.05 -13.67
C TRP A 472 8.50 -11.69 -13.02
N ILE A 473 7.45 -10.88 -12.77
CA ILE A 473 7.59 -9.60 -12.07
C ILE A 473 8.07 -9.82 -10.64
N SER A 474 7.37 -10.66 -9.86
CA SER A 474 7.68 -10.91 -8.44
C SER A 474 9.07 -11.52 -8.22
N THR A 475 9.63 -12.18 -9.24
CA THR A 475 10.97 -12.79 -9.21
C THR A 475 12.05 -11.96 -9.92
N GLY A 476 11.74 -10.72 -10.32
CA GLY A 476 12.66 -9.78 -10.96
C GLY A 476 13.08 -10.13 -12.40
N GLN A 477 12.37 -11.02 -13.07
CA GLN A 477 12.63 -11.42 -14.45
C GLN A 477 11.96 -10.46 -15.46
N LEU A 478 12.17 -9.16 -15.28
CA LEU A 478 11.42 -8.08 -15.94
C LEU A 478 11.54 -8.08 -17.48
N GLY A 479 12.67 -8.49 -18.02
CA GLY A 479 12.83 -8.64 -19.48
C GLY A 479 11.90 -9.69 -20.09
N VAL A 480 11.61 -10.79 -19.36
CA VAL A 480 10.63 -11.81 -19.79
C VAL A 480 9.22 -11.30 -19.56
N ALA A 481 8.95 -10.64 -18.42
CA ALA A 481 7.66 -10.03 -18.14
C ALA A 481 7.23 -9.06 -19.26
N LYS A 482 8.10 -8.15 -19.70
CA LYS A 482 7.82 -7.24 -20.83
C LYS A 482 7.45 -7.97 -22.12
N LYS A 483 8.17 -9.05 -22.47
CA LYS A 483 7.86 -9.86 -23.67
C LYS A 483 6.49 -10.53 -23.56
N VAL A 484 6.14 -11.03 -22.38
CA VAL A 484 4.83 -11.65 -22.11
C VAL A 484 3.72 -10.60 -22.22
N LEU A 485 3.90 -9.43 -21.61
CA LEU A 485 2.94 -8.34 -21.64
C LEU A 485 2.71 -7.82 -23.07
N HIS A 486 3.76 -7.55 -23.85
CA HIS A 486 3.62 -7.18 -25.26
C HIS A 486 2.87 -8.24 -26.09
N ARG A 487 3.13 -9.52 -25.83
CA ARG A 487 2.38 -10.60 -26.49
C ARG A 487 0.90 -10.59 -26.10
N THR A 488 0.60 -10.36 -24.83
CA THR A 488 -0.78 -10.23 -24.33
C THR A 488 -1.48 -9.05 -24.99
N LEU A 489 -0.88 -7.87 -25.01
CA LEU A 489 -1.44 -6.68 -25.67
C LEU A 489 -1.72 -6.93 -27.16
N ARG A 490 -0.77 -7.55 -27.88
CA ARG A 490 -0.97 -7.89 -29.29
C ARG A 490 -2.16 -8.83 -29.53
N ILE A 491 -2.41 -9.78 -28.63
CA ILE A 491 -3.53 -10.72 -28.74
C ILE A 491 -4.85 -10.04 -28.38
N LEU A 492 -4.87 -9.20 -27.34
CA LEU A 492 -6.07 -8.49 -26.90
C LEU A 492 -6.39 -7.24 -27.74
N ARG A 493 -5.45 -6.76 -28.57
CA ARG A 493 -5.58 -5.51 -29.34
C ARG A 493 -6.94 -5.33 -30.04
N PRO A 494 -7.53 -6.33 -30.72
CA PRO A 494 -8.85 -6.15 -31.32
C PRO A 494 -9.92 -5.78 -30.28
N ALA A 495 -9.97 -6.50 -29.15
CA ALA A 495 -10.91 -6.26 -28.05
C ALA A 495 -10.64 -4.91 -27.36
N LEU A 496 -9.36 -4.58 -27.11
CA LEU A 496 -8.98 -3.32 -26.46
C LEU A 496 -9.36 -2.09 -27.28
N ARG A 497 -9.27 -2.19 -28.62
CA ARG A 497 -9.59 -1.09 -29.53
C ARG A 497 -11.08 -0.95 -29.77
N SER A 498 -11.87 -2.03 -29.64
CA SER A 498 -13.33 -1.95 -29.61
C SER A 498 -13.89 -1.52 -28.25
N GLY A 499 -13.05 -1.33 -27.22
CA GLY A 499 -13.47 -0.97 -25.87
C GLY A 499 -14.12 -2.12 -25.10
N THR A 500 -13.85 -3.37 -25.48
CA THR A 500 -14.45 -4.55 -24.86
C THR A 500 -13.87 -4.75 -23.45
N PRO A 501 -14.71 -4.79 -22.39
CA PRO A 501 -14.26 -5.02 -21.03
C PRO A 501 -13.52 -6.35 -20.85
N VAL A 502 -12.47 -6.35 -20.03
CA VAL A 502 -11.67 -7.53 -19.66
C VAL A 502 -11.93 -7.87 -18.20
N VAL A 503 -12.65 -8.97 -17.96
CA VAL A 503 -12.98 -9.46 -16.62
C VAL A 503 -11.90 -10.41 -16.14
N VAL A 504 -11.26 -10.11 -15.01
CA VAL A 504 -10.15 -10.85 -14.44
C VAL A 504 -10.53 -11.42 -13.08
N LEU A 505 -10.39 -12.74 -12.93
CA LEU A 505 -10.77 -13.46 -11.70
C LEU A 505 -9.69 -13.41 -10.63
N GLU A 506 -8.43 -13.58 -11.01
CA GLU A 506 -7.30 -13.50 -10.09
C GLU A 506 -6.91 -12.04 -9.80
N PRO A 507 -7.11 -11.51 -8.58
CA PRO A 507 -6.88 -10.09 -8.31
C PRO A 507 -5.43 -9.66 -8.48
N SER A 508 -4.46 -10.57 -8.29
CA SER A 508 -3.05 -10.25 -8.53
C SER A 508 -2.74 -10.01 -10.02
N CYS A 509 -3.42 -10.70 -10.95
CA CYS A 509 -3.29 -10.41 -12.38
C CYS A 509 -4.00 -9.10 -12.77
N ALA A 510 -5.15 -8.81 -12.17
CA ALA A 510 -5.86 -7.55 -12.39
C ALA A 510 -5.01 -6.35 -11.93
N ALA A 511 -4.36 -6.48 -10.77
CA ALA A 511 -3.45 -5.46 -10.26
C ALA A 511 -2.23 -5.22 -11.17
N VAL A 512 -1.67 -6.26 -11.79
CA VAL A 512 -0.61 -6.08 -12.79
C VAL A 512 -1.09 -5.20 -13.95
N PHE A 513 -2.29 -5.42 -14.47
CA PHE A 513 -2.82 -4.60 -15.56
C PHE A 513 -3.09 -3.16 -15.14
N ARG A 514 -3.59 -2.93 -13.91
CA ARG A 514 -3.90 -1.59 -13.41
C ARG A 514 -2.69 -0.80 -12.90
N SER A 515 -1.59 -1.48 -12.54
CA SER A 515 -0.42 -0.85 -11.90
C SER A 515 0.89 -1.16 -12.64
N ASP A 516 1.38 -2.41 -12.59
CA ASP A 516 2.74 -2.71 -13.07
C ASP A 516 2.90 -2.58 -14.59
N LEU A 517 1.84 -2.87 -15.35
CA LEU A 517 1.82 -2.87 -16.81
C LEU A 517 2.14 -1.49 -17.39
N THR A 518 1.45 -0.45 -16.93
CA THR A 518 1.62 0.93 -17.44
C THR A 518 2.97 1.51 -17.05
N ASN A 519 3.59 1.00 -16.00
CA ASN A 519 4.93 1.38 -15.58
C ASN A 519 6.02 0.62 -16.39
N LEU A 520 5.86 -0.70 -16.61
CA LEU A 520 6.80 -1.49 -17.42
C LEU A 520 6.77 -1.13 -18.91
N LEU A 521 5.59 -0.81 -19.44
CA LEU A 521 5.32 -0.47 -20.83
C LEU A 521 4.83 0.98 -20.96
N TYR A 522 5.52 1.89 -20.26
CA TYR A 522 5.18 3.31 -20.25
C TYR A 522 5.11 3.90 -21.67
N GLY A 523 4.05 4.66 -21.92
CA GLY A 523 3.74 5.26 -23.22
C GLY A 523 3.03 4.33 -24.23
N ASP A 524 2.78 3.05 -23.91
CA ASP A 524 1.98 2.16 -24.78
C ASP A 524 0.47 2.42 -24.58
N GLU A 525 -0.22 2.85 -25.64
CA GLU A 525 -1.66 3.13 -25.62
C GLU A 525 -2.53 1.88 -25.36
N ASP A 526 -2.14 0.72 -25.89
CA ASP A 526 -2.87 -0.52 -25.64
C ASP A 526 -2.69 -0.96 -24.16
N ALA A 527 -1.54 -0.65 -23.54
CA ALA A 527 -1.31 -0.87 -22.11
C ALA A 527 -2.26 -0.04 -21.23
N HIS A 528 -2.40 1.26 -21.51
CA HIS A 528 -3.35 2.14 -20.81
C HIS A 528 -4.80 1.70 -21.04
N ARG A 529 -5.15 1.32 -22.29
CA ARG A 529 -6.48 0.75 -22.59
C ARG A 529 -6.76 -0.49 -21.75
N LEU A 530 -5.83 -1.43 -21.66
CA LEU A 530 -6.01 -2.63 -20.84
C LEU A 530 -6.16 -2.29 -19.36
N ALA A 531 -5.38 -1.34 -18.83
CA ALA A 531 -5.52 -0.88 -17.45
C ALA A 531 -6.94 -0.36 -17.16
N HIS A 532 -7.46 0.52 -18.03
CA HIS A 532 -8.81 1.10 -17.90
C HIS A 532 -9.95 0.11 -18.18
N GLN A 533 -9.70 -0.92 -19.00
CA GLN A 533 -10.70 -1.92 -19.37
C GLN A 533 -10.62 -3.19 -18.51
N THR A 534 -9.73 -3.25 -17.52
CA THR A 534 -9.64 -4.39 -16.59
C THR A 534 -10.64 -4.20 -15.46
N TYR A 535 -11.51 -5.19 -15.25
CA TYR A 535 -12.50 -5.24 -14.17
C TYR A 535 -12.34 -6.54 -13.37
N THR A 536 -12.52 -6.48 -12.05
CA THR A 536 -12.85 -7.67 -11.27
C THR A 536 -14.26 -8.15 -11.63
N ILE A 537 -14.66 -9.33 -11.15
CA ILE A 537 -16.03 -9.81 -11.36
C ILE A 537 -17.08 -8.91 -10.70
N GLY A 538 -16.80 -8.40 -9.48
CA GLY A 538 -17.68 -7.48 -8.77
C GLY A 538 -17.85 -6.17 -9.54
N GLU A 539 -16.74 -5.56 -9.94
CA GLU A 539 -16.75 -4.32 -10.74
C GLU A 539 -17.49 -4.48 -12.07
N ALA A 540 -17.27 -5.59 -12.76
CA ALA A 540 -17.92 -5.84 -14.05
C ALA A 540 -19.44 -5.93 -13.89
N LEU A 541 -19.92 -6.65 -12.87
CA LEU A 541 -21.36 -6.80 -12.63
C LEU A 541 -21.99 -5.49 -12.13
N ALA A 542 -21.34 -4.80 -11.19
CA ALA A 542 -21.84 -3.54 -10.65
C ALA A 542 -21.89 -2.42 -11.71
N LYS A 543 -20.83 -2.26 -12.51
CA LYS A 543 -20.68 -1.12 -13.43
C LYS A 543 -21.27 -1.37 -14.82
N LEU A 544 -21.21 -2.62 -15.31
CA LEU A 544 -21.62 -2.96 -16.68
C LEU A 544 -23.00 -3.62 -16.72
N ALA A 545 -23.50 -4.13 -15.59
CA ALA A 545 -24.83 -4.72 -15.47
C ALA A 545 -25.59 -4.23 -14.20
N PRO A 546 -25.73 -2.91 -13.98
CA PRO A 546 -26.31 -2.37 -12.74
C PRO A 546 -27.77 -2.79 -12.48
N GLU A 547 -28.52 -3.18 -13.53
CA GLU A 547 -29.89 -3.69 -13.40
C GLU A 547 -29.96 -5.20 -13.14
N TRP A 548 -28.83 -5.90 -13.18
CA TRP A 548 -28.80 -7.33 -12.88
C TRP A 548 -28.52 -7.51 -11.38
N SER A 549 -29.35 -8.32 -10.74
CA SER A 549 -29.13 -8.75 -9.36
C SER A 549 -28.96 -10.27 -9.32
N PRO A 550 -28.01 -10.78 -8.54
CA PRO A 550 -27.89 -12.22 -8.31
C PRO A 550 -29.16 -12.75 -7.63
N PRO A 551 -29.54 -14.02 -7.86
CA PRO A 551 -30.60 -14.65 -7.08
C PRO A 551 -30.25 -14.67 -5.59
N GLN A 552 -31.28 -14.75 -4.74
CA GLN A 552 -31.09 -14.82 -3.30
C GLN A 552 -30.49 -16.18 -2.89
N HIS A 553 -29.39 -16.13 -2.16
CA HIS A 553 -28.69 -17.25 -1.55
C HIS A 553 -28.27 -16.88 -0.12
N PRO A 554 -29.20 -16.97 0.85
CA PRO A 554 -28.91 -16.63 2.24
C PRO A 554 -27.78 -17.50 2.80
N ALA A 555 -26.66 -16.86 3.15
CA ALA A 555 -25.50 -17.52 3.72
C ALA A 555 -24.68 -16.54 4.56
N GLU A 556 -24.03 -17.05 5.61
CA GLU A 556 -22.99 -16.29 6.33
C GLU A 556 -21.64 -16.53 5.66
N ALA A 557 -20.85 -15.47 5.49
CA ALA A 557 -19.52 -15.55 4.90
C ALA A 557 -18.50 -14.73 5.70
N ILE A 558 -17.31 -15.27 5.85
CA ILE A 558 -16.11 -14.49 6.15
C ILE A 558 -15.32 -14.31 4.86
N VAL A 559 -14.81 -13.10 4.65
CA VAL A 559 -14.08 -12.75 3.43
C VAL A 559 -12.64 -12.39 3.77
N GLN A 560 -11.70 -12.99 3.05
CA GLN A 560 -10.32 -12.53 2.97
C GLN A 560 -10.10 -11.76 1.66
N PRO A 561 -10.11 -10.42 1.68
CA PRO A 561 -9.70 -9.63 0.53
C PRO A 561 -8.28 -9.96 0.10
N HIS A 562 -8.04 -9.99 -1.20
CA HIS A 562 -6.70 -10.21 -1.71
C HIS A 562 -5.82 -8.96 -1.51
N CYS A 563 -4.58 -9.11 -1.07
CA CYS A 563 -3.69 -7.96 -0.80
C CYS A 563 -3.50 -7.03 -2.01
N HIS A 564 -3.41 -7.60 -3.23
CA HIS A 564 -3.33 -6.79 -4.45
C HIS A 564 -4.65 -6.09 -4.79
N GLN A 565 -5.79 -6.67 -4.41
CA GLN A 565 -7.09 -6.03 -4.58
C GLN A 565 -7.24 -4.85 -3.61
N HIS A 566 -6.84 -5.03 -2.35
CA HIS A 566 -6.75 -3.95 -1.38
C HIS A 566 -5.83 -2.82 -1.86
N ALA A 567 -4.64 -3.17 -2.35
CA ALA A 567 -3.62 -2.18 -2.71
C ALA A 567 -3.94 -1.42 -4.01
N VAL A 568 -4.43 -2.08 -5.06
CA VAL A 568 -4.54 -1.49 -6.41
C VAL A 568 -5.99 -1.32 -6.86
N LEU A 569 -6.93 -2.08 -6.29
CA LEU A 569 -8.34 -2.13 -6.69
C LEU A 569 -9.20 -1.72 -5.47
N HIS A 570 -10.40 -2.28 -5.35
CA HIS A 570 -11.25 -2.22 -4.17
C HIS A 570 -12.07 -3.52 -4.05
N TYR A 571 -12.59 -3.80 -2.85
CA TYR A 571 -13.46 -4.97 -2.58
C TYR A 571 -14.93 -4.57 -2.37
N THR A 572 -15.25 -3.27 -2.42
CA THR A 572 -16.59 -2.74 -2.17
C THR A 572 -17.63 -3.35 -3.11
N ASP A 573 -17.34 -3.39 -4.41
CA ASP A 573 -18.28 -3.90 -5.42
C ASP A 573 -18.57 -5.39 -5.22
N GLU A 574 -17.59 -6.20 -4.83
CA GLU A 574 -17.81 -7.62 -4.48
C GLU A 574 -18.64 -7.78 -3.20
N LYS A 575 -18.37 -6.98 -2.16
CA LYS A 575 -19.14 -7.00 -0.91
C LYS A 575 -20.60 -6.64 -1.17
N ASP A 576 -20.84 -5.53 -1.84
CA ASP A 576 -22.20 -5.04 -2.12
C ASP A 576 -22.96 -6.04 -2.99
N LEU A 577 -22.28 -6.70 -3.92
CA LEU A 577 -22.88 -7.75 -4.74
C LEU A 577 -23.24 -9.00 -3.92
N LEU A 578 -22.38 -9.43 -3.00
CA LEU A 578 -22.67 -10.54 -2.08
C LEU A 578 -23.86 -10.22 -1.17
N GLU A 579 -23.91 -9.01 -0.62
CA GLU A 579 -25.03 -8.55 0.21
C GLU A 579 -26.33 -8.48 -0.58
N SER A 580 -26.28 -8.04 -1.85
CA SER A 580 -27.44 -8.06 -2.74
C SER A 580 -27.95 -9.48 -3.05
N ALA A 581 -27.07 -10.48 -2.98
CA ALA A 581 -27.41 -11.89 -3.10
C ALA A 581 -27.94 -12.48 -1.78
N GLY A 582 -28.07 -11.69 -0.71
CA GLY A 582 -28.47 -12.18 0.62
C GLY A 582 -27.34 -12.84 1.42
N VAL A 583 -26.08 -12.69 0.99
CA VAL A 583 -24.92 -13.21 1.74
C VAL A 583 -24.47 -12.16 2.76
N SER A 584 -24.54 -12.50 4.04
CA SER A 584 -24.00 -11.70 5.14
C SER A 584 -22.47 -11.86 5.16
N ALA A 585 -21.77 -10.90 4.53
CA ALA A 585 -20.33 -10.97 4.29
C ALA A 585 -19.54 -10.13 5.29
N ARG A 586 -18.90 -10.79 6.26
CA ARG A 586 -17.94 -10.14 7.17
C ARG A 586 -16.56 -10.08 6.53
N VAL A 587 -16.18 -8.90 6.05
CA VAL A 587 -14.85 -8.64 5.50
C VAL A 587 -13.82 -8.57 6.62
N LEU A 588 -12.79 -9.41 6.54
CA LEU A 588 -11.71 -9.44 7.53
C LEU A 588 -10.70 -8.33 7.22
N ASP A 589 -10.30 -7.57 8.25
CA ASP A 589 -9.07 -6.80 8.21
C ASP A 589 -7.87 -7.66 8.63
N ALA A 590 -7.74 -8.81 7.98
CA ALA A 590 -6.73 -9.82 8.34
C ALA A 590 -5.36 -9.59 7.66
N GLY A 591 -5.21 -8.48 6.92
CA GLY A 591 -4.01 -8.18 6.16
C GLY A 591 -3.71 -9.19 5.06
N CYS A 592 -2.45 -9.64 4.96
CA CYS A 592 -2.01 -10.59 3.93
C CYS A 592 -2.15 -12.05 4.40
N CYS A 593 -2.64 -12.94 3.54
CA CYS A 593 -2.69 -14.38 3.83
C CYS A 593 -1.32 -15.05 4.06
N GLY A 594 -0.20 -14.37 3.79
CA GLY A 594 1.14 -14.90 4.00
C GLY A 594 1.71 -15.76 2.87
N LEU A 595 0.92 -16.25 1.92
CA LEU A 595 1.43 -17.09 0.83
C LEU A 595 2.01 -16.28 -0.34
N ALA A 596 1.32 -15.22 -0.75
CA ALA A 596 1.74 -14.22 -1.75
C ALA A 596 2.65 -14.72 -2.90
N GLY A 597 2.05 -15.41 -3.88
CA GLY A 597 2.77 -15.88 -5.06
C GLY A 597 3.78 -16.97 -4.72
N ASN A 598 5.06 -16.78 -5.07
CA ASN A 598 6.11 -17.74 -4.74
C ASN A 598 6.56 -17.71 -3.28
N PHE A 599 6.29 -16.61 -2.56
CA PHE A 599 6.91 -16.34 -1.26
C PHE A 599 6.73 -17.49 -0.26
N GLY A 600 5.49 -17.83 0.10
CA GLY A 600 5.26 -18.85 1.13
C GLY A 600 5.51 -20.29 0.65
N PHE A 601 5.74 -20.48 -0.65
CA PHE A 601 6.20 -21.75 -1.21
C PHE A 601 7.72 -21.89 -1.16
N GLU A 602 8.47 -20.79 -1.10
CA GLU A 602 9.92 -20.80 -1.18
C GLU A 602 10.54 -21.32 0.12
N ARG A 603 11.62 -22.11 -0.02
CA ARG A 603 12.35 -22.64 1.13
C ARG A 603 12.90 -21.49 1.98
N GLY A 604 12.69 -21.57 3.29
CA GLY A 604 13.12 -20.55 4.25
C GLY A 604 12.02 -19.54 4.61
N HIS A 605 10.92 -19.51 3.86
CA HIS A 605 9.83 -18.54 4.08
C HIS A 605 8.60 -19.13 4.78
N TYR A 606 8.58 -20.44 5.03
CA TYR A 606 7.38 -21.13 5.55
C TYR A 606 6.91 -20.54 6.88
N ASP A 607 7.80 -20.36 7.86
CA ASP A 607 7.42 -19.91 9.20
C ASP A 607 6.87 -18.47 9.18
N VAL A 608 7.52 -17.57 8.42
CA VAL A 608 7.02 -16.21 8.21
C VAL A 608 5.67 -16.22 7.49
N SER A 609 5.50 -17.09 6.49
CA SER A 609 4.25 -17.26 5.76
C SER A 609 3.10 -17.71 6.67
N VAL A 610 3.37 -18.67 7.56
CA VAL A 610 2.39 -19.16 8.56
C VAL A 610 2.10 -18.06 9.58
N ALA A 611 3.11 -17.38 10.12
CA ALA A 611 2.94 -16.29 11.08
C ALA A 611 2.04 -15.16 10.54
N CYS A 612 2.22 -14.78 9.26
CA CYS A 612 1.32 -13.83 8.60
C CYS A 612 -0.14 -14.30 8.61
N ALA A 613 -0.39 -15.59 8.35
CA ALA A 613 -1.74 -16.15 8.30
C ALA A 613 -2.35 -16.33 9.70
N GLU A 614 -1.53 -16.65 10.71
CA GLU A 614 -1.95 -16.80 12.10
C GLU A 614 -2.28 -15.48 12.78
N TYR A 615 -1.86 -14.35 12.20
CA TYR A 615 -2.16 -13.04 12.77
C TYR A 615 -3.66 -12.80 12.97
N GLN A 616 -4.46 -13.03 11.91
CA GLN A 616 -5.91 -12.77 11.94
C GLN A 616 -6.71 -13.77 11.08
N LEU A 617 -6.18 -14.16 9.90
CA LEU A 617 -6.92 -14.99 8.94
C LEU A 617 -7.25 -16.38 9.50
N LEU A 618 -6.25 -17.15 9.95
CA LEU A 618 -6.47 -18.51 10.44
C LEU A 618 -7.30 -18.54 11.74
N PRO A 619 -7.07 -17.64 12.72
CA PRO A 619 -7.98 -17.50 13.86
C PRO A 619 -9.44 -17.26 13.43
N ALA A 620 -9.69 -16.35 12.50
CA ALA A 620 -11.04 -16.06 12.01
C ALA A 620 -11.68 -17.28 11.30
N VAL A 621 -10.90 -18.02 10.51
CA VAL A 621 -11.38 -19.23 9.82
C VAL A 621 -11.69 -20.36 10.80
N ARG A 622 -10.87 -20.55 11.85
CA ARG A 622 -11.10 -21.57 12.89
C ARG A 622 -12.29 -21.21 13.79
N GLY A 623 -12.50 -19.92 14.05
CA GLY A 623 -13.62 -19.42 14.85
C GLY A 623 -14.97 -19.38 14.10
N ALA A 624 -14.96 -19.45 12.77
CA ALA A 624 -16.18 -19.43 11.97
C ALA A 624 -16.94 -20.77 12.02
N GLY A 625 -18.27 -20.70 12.04
CA GLY A 625 -19.15 -21.87 12.01
C GLY A 625 -18.85 -22.81 10.83
N ALA A 626 -19.20 -24.09 10.96
CA ALA A 626 -18.90 -25.11 9.94
C ALA A 626 -19.54 -24.77 8.58
N ASP A 627 -20.76 -24.22 8.60
CA ASP A 627 -21.52 -23.83 7.39
C ASP A 627 -21.20 -22.41 6.89
N THR A 628 -20.40 -21.63 7.62
CA THR A 628 -19.97 -20.30 7.18
C THR A 628 -19.04 -20.42 5.98
N LEU A 629 -19.36 -19.70 4.91
CA LEU A 629 -18.52 -19.64 3.71
C LEU A 629 -17.20 -18.92 4.03
N VAL A 630 -16.10 -19.42 3.48
CA VAL A 630 -14.80 -18.74 3.51
C VAL A 630 -14.51 -18.26 2.10
N LEU A 631 -14.57 -16.94 1.87
CA LEU A 631 -14.40 -16.35 0.55
C LEU A 631 -12.98 -15.82 0.35
N ALA A 632 -12.34 -16.23 -0.74
CA ALA A 632 -11.04 -15.73 -1.18
C ALA A 632 -10.86 -15.87 -2.70
N ASP A 633 -10.72 -14.73 -3.39
CA ASP A 633 -10.64 -14.70 -4.85
C ASP A 633 -9.24 -15.03 -5.39
N GLY A 634 -8.18 -14.79 -4.61
CA GLY A 634 -6.83 -15.14 -5.00
C GLY A 634 -6.47 -16.59 -4.73
N PHE A 635 -5.82 -17.25 -5.71
CA PHE A 635 -5.36 -18.64 -5.61
C PHE A 635 -4.43 -18.87 -4.42
N SER A 636 -3.54 -17.91 -4.13
CA SER A 636 -2.62 -18.02 -3.00
C SER A 636 -3.37 -18.03 -1.66
N CYS A 637 -4.38 -17.18 -1.50
CA CYS A 637 -5.16 -17.12 -0.27
C CYS A 637 -5.94 -18.43 -0.05
N ARG A 638 -6.59 -18.96 -1.10
CA ARG A 638 -7.29 -20.25 -1.00
C ARG A 638 -6.36 -21.40 -0.66
N THR A 639 -5.18 -21.43 -1.28
CA THR A 639 -4.17 -22.47 -1.02
C THR A 639 -3.66 -22.42 0.41
N GLN A 640 -3.40 -21.23 0.95
CA GLN A 640 -2.98 -21.07 2.35
C GLN A 640 -4.03 -21.60 3.31
N ILE A 641 -5.29 -21.20 3.12
CA ILE A 641 -6.41 -21.61 3.97
C ILE A 641 -6.55 -23.13 3.91
N ALA A 642 -6.55 -23.72 2.72
CA ALA A 642 -6.69 -25.16 2.54
C ALA A 642 -5.58 -25.96 3.23
N GLN A 643 -4.32 -25.55 3.08
CA GLN A 643 -3.18 -26.27 3.65
C GLN A 643 -3.02 -26.12 5.17
N LEU A 644 -3.50 -25.02 5.77
CA LEU A 644 -3.25 -24.72 7.19
C LEU A 644 -4.48 -24.82 8.10
N SER A 645 -5.70 -24.85 7.56
CA SER A 645 -6.92 -24.89 8.36
C SER A 645 -7.80 -26.11 8.13
N GLY A 646 -7.58 -26.86 7.06
CA GLY A 646 -8.50 -27.93 6.63
C GLY A 646 -9.85 -27.43 6.09
N ARG A 647 -10.13 -26.11 6.13
CA ARG A 647 -11.28 -25.49 5.48
C ARG A 647 -10.96 -25.21 4.02
N ARG A 648 -11.96 -25.33 3.15
CA ARG A 648 -11.86 -24.94 1.74
C ARG A 648 -12.45 -23.54 1.56
N ALA A 649 -11.63 -22.59 1.15
CA ALA A 649 -12.12 -21.31 0.68
C ALA A 649 -12.64 -21.43 -0.77
N VAL A 650 -13.67 -20.66 -1.09
CA VAL A 650 -14.26 -20.57 -2.43
C VAL A 650 -14.11 -19.15 -2.97
N HIS A 651 -14.13 -19.02 -4.29
CA HIS A 651 -14.11 -17.71 -4.94
C HIS A 651 -15.52 -17.09 -4.91
N THR A 652 -15.62 -15.76 -4.75
CA THR A 652 -16.86 -14.98 -4.84
C THR A 652 -17.75 -15.39 -6.01
N VAL A 653 -17.18 -15.63 -7.20
CA VAL A 653 -17.94 -16.03 -8.38
C VAL A 653 -18.62 -17.39 -8.25
N GLN A 654 -18.07 -18.29 -7.44
CA GLN A 654 -18.67 -19.59 -7.17
C GLN A 654 -19.86 -19.47 -6.21
N ALA A 655 -19.77 -18.57 -5.24
CA ALA A 655 -20.90 -18.25 -4.36
C ALA A 655 -22.07 -17.68 -5.18
N LEU A 656 -21.78 -16.77 -6.13
CA LEU A 656 -22.79 -16.24 -7.06
C LEU A 656 -23.33 -17.31 -8.01
N ALA A 657 -22.48 -18.19 -8.53
CA ALA A 657 -22.91 -19.26 -9.42
C ALA A 657 -23.75 -20.32 -8.69
N ALA A 658 -23.50 -20.57 -7.40
CA ALA A 658 -24.33 -21.44 -6.59
C ALA A 658 -25.75 -20.90 -6.44
N ALA A 659 -25.92 -19.57 -6.40
CA ALA A 659 -27.24 -18.93 -6.38
C ALA A 659 -28.03 -19.11 -7.70
N LEU A 660 -27.35 -19.40 -8.82
CA LEU A 660 -27.98 -19.63 -10.12
C LEU A 660 -28.46 -21.08 -10.34
N ARG A 661 -28.08 -22.02 -9.47
CA ARG A 661 -28.41 -23.44 -9.55
C ARG A 661 -29.47 -23.80 -8.51
#